data_AF-A0A2R4FT78-F1
#
_entry.id   AF-A0A2R4FT78-F1
#
_cell.length_a   1.000
_cell.length_b   1.000
_cell.length_c   1.000
_cell.angle_alpha   90.00
_cell.angle_beta   90.00
_cell.angle_gamma   90.00
#
_symmetry.space_group_name_H-M   'P 1'
#
loop_
_entity.id
_entity.type
_entity.pdbx_description
1 polymer ?
#
loop_
_entity_poly.entity_id
_entity_poly.type
_entity_poly.pdbx_seq_one_letter_code
_entity_poly.pdbx_strand_id
1 'polypeptide(L)'
;MAAAAVLLVSLLPGTASGQEPAPDPRIGLGAGWLDAQSASSNLELLAHLDKPAGFVNPANPGDFGYAGSDLAFGGDHAFIGNFNGFNIYDISRPTNPALVTSVVCPGGQGDLSVHGDLLFMSVEETRGRLDCGTNPAAGTRFQGVRVFDISDVANPVQVAAVQTCRGSHTHTLVTDPDDSANVYVYVSGTAGVRPASTMAGCNNTPAAGDDPARWRIDVIKVPVAAPEQAAIVSGPRLFANPQTGAVDGLQNTPPAPTHPSGSGWSPSPVTDACHDITAYPELGLAAGACEGNGILIDISDPVNPVRIDEVSDPNFAYWHSATLSNDGKKVIFTDEWGGGTGARCRTTDQPQWGANAIFDIVDRKMRFASYYKLPVPQTLQENCVAHNGSLIPVPGRDILAQAWYQGGISLLDFTDSANPREIGYFDRGPISPTSIMLGGFWSAYWYNGQVYGSEIARGFDVFGLKPSKDLSAAEIAAAREVRLPEFNAQHQTRTTWTPSFATARARFDQLARTCTSTVSKRHNGPLTVTGVTCLTGATVSGPVTVRPGASLLALDSSISGPVSASNAAAVHLYRSTVRGPVSITGTKGSTAIVETEISGPAVLTSNRTGTVEPIVADSTVRGPLSCTGNSPAPINLGAANTVRGPVAGQCASLD
;
A
#
# COMPACT_ATOMS: atom_id res chain seq x y z
N MET A 1 65.27 -46.76 31.39
CA MET A 1 63.90 -46.61 31.93
C MET A 1 63.07 -45.86 30.91
N ALA A 2 61.83 -46.32 30.70
CA ALA A 2 61.04 -46.16 29.47
C ALA A 2 60.71 -44.71 29.08
N ALA A 3 60.83 -44.40 27.77
CA ALA A 3 60.31 -43.18 27.16
C ALA A 3 58.91 -43.47 26.58
N ALA A 4 57.91 -42.78 27.12
CA ALA A 4 56.52 -42.85 26.71
C ALA A 4 56.23 -41.92 25.53
N ALA A 5 55.49 -42.42 24.55
CA ALA A 5 54.96 -41.67 23.43
C ALA A 5 53.77 -40.81 23.89
N VAL A 6 53.79 -39.52 23.58
CA VAL A 6 52.67 -38.59 23.77
C VAL A 6 51.99 -38.37 22.42
N LEU A 7 50.78 -38.91 22.25
CA LEU A 7 49.86 -38.53 21.19
C LEU A 7 49.24 -37.18 21.55
N LEU A 8 49.51 -36.13 20.76
CA LEU A 8 48.71 -34.90 20.78
C LEU A 8 47.46 -35.11 19.93
N VAL A 9 46.28 -35.07 20.58
CA VAL A 9 44.99 -34.93 19.91
C VAL A 9 44.72 -33.45 19.70
N SER A 10 44.71 -33.00 18.44
CA SER A 10 44.26 -31.66 18.07
C SER A 10 42.73 -31.61 18.06
N LEU A 11 42.17 -30.89 19.03
CA LEU A 11 40.76 -30.47 19.01
C LEU A 11 40.60 -29.33 18.01
N LEU A 12 40.06 -29.63 16.83
CA LEU A 12 39.55 -28.60 15.91
C LEU A 12 38.17 -28.13 16.41
N PRO A 13 37.92 -26.81 16.50
CA PRO A 13 36.58 -26.30 16.77
C PRO A 13 35.66 -26.69 15.60
N GLY A 14 34.54 -27.34 15.92
CA GLY A 14 33.51 -27.67 14.96
C GLY A 14 32.94 -26.39 14.36
N THR A 15 33.15 -26.20 13.06
CA THR A 15 32.40 -25.22 12.29
C THR A 15 30.94 -25.68 12.25
N ALA A 16 30.07 -24.94 12.91
CA ALA A 16 28.64 -25.01 12.61
C ALA A 16 28.50 -24.71 11.12
N SER A 17 28.10 -25.70 10.33
CA SER A 17 27.69 -25.52 8.94
C SER A 17 26.48 -24.59 8.96
N GLY A 18 26.71 -23.29 8.78
CA GLY A 18 25.66 -22.37 8.36
C GLY A 18 25.14 -22.88 7.03
N GLN A 19 23.96 -23.51 7.06
CA GLN A 19 23.24 -23.84 5.84
C GLN A 19 23.02 -22.52 5.11
N GLU A 20 23.63 -22.35 3.93
CA GLU A 20 23.33 -21.19 3.10
C GLU A 20 21.81 -21.08 2.95
N PRO A 21 21.23 -19.87 3.02
CA PRO A 21 19.81 -19.69 2.77
C PRO A 21 19.46 -20.40 1.46
N ALA A 22 18.38 -21.18 1.47
CA ALA A 22 17.90 -21.76 0.23
C ALA A 22 17.75 -20.65 -0.83
N PRO A 23 18.18 -20.87 -2.08
CA PRO A 23 18.09 -19.85 -3.12
C PRO A 23 16.63 -19.42 -3.28
N ASP A 24 16.40 -18.12 -3.47
CA ASP A 24 15.06 -17.56 -3.66
C ASP A 24 14.35 -18.29 -4.83
N PRO A 25 13.16 -18.89 -4.62
CA PRO A 25 12.52 -19.75 -5.62
C PRO A 25 12.05 -18.99 -6.86
N ARG A 26 12.09 -17.65 -6.85
CA ARG A 26 11.84 -16.81 -8.03
C ARG A 26 13.03 -16.82 -9.01
N ILE A 27 14.24 -17.17 -8.56
CA ILE A 27 15.42 -17.20 -9.43
C ILE A 27 15.32 -18.39 -10.39
N GLY A 28 15.32 -18.09 -11.69
CA GLY A 28 15.34 -19.10 -12.75
C GLY A 28 13.97 -19.67 -13.11
N LEU A 29 12.88 -18.97 -12.77
CA LEU A 29 11.54 -19.32 -13.25
C LEU A 29 11.54 -19.41 -14.79
N GLY A 30 11.03 -20.52 -15.30
CA GLY A 30 10.87 -20.76 -16.74
C GLY A 30 9.97 -19.71 -17.40
N ALA A 31 10.43 -19.17 -18.53
CA ALA A 31 9.72 -18.18 -19.32
C ALA A 31 8.47 -18.76 -20.02
N GLY A 32 7.51 -17.89 -20.32
CA GLY A 32 6.27 -18.22 -21.04
C GLY A 32 5.30 -17.04 -21.04
N TRP A 33 4.47 -16.94 -22.08
CA TRP A 33 3.45 -15.88 -22.11
C TRP A 33 2.33 -16.21 -21.11
N LEU A 34 1.57 -17.29 -21.32
CA LEU A 34 0.49 -17.70 -20.41
C LEU A 34 0.88 -18.90 -19.53
N ASP A 35 2.00 -19.55 -19.83
CA ASP A 35 2.48 -20.79 -19.21
C ASP A 35 3.83 -20.65 -18.50
N ALA A 36 4.25 -19.42 -18.19
CA ALA A 36 5.43 -19.17 -17.37
C ALA A 36 5.35 -19.89 -16.02
N GLN A 37 6.50 -20.36 -15.54
CA GLN A 37 6.60 -20.82 -14.16
C GLN A 37 6.36 -19.66 -13.22
N SER A 38 5.84 -19.95 -12.03
CA SER A 38 5.58 -18.95 -11.00
C SER A 38 6.07 -19.42 -9.63
N ALA A 39 6.36 -18.46 -8.78
CA ALA A 39 6.64 -18.68 -7.37
C ALA A 39 5.82 -17.71 -6.51
N SER A 40 5.43 -18.15 -5.32
CA SER A 40 4.65 -17.32 -4.40
C SER A 40 5.01 -17.60 -2.95
N SER A 41 4.92 -16.56 -2.13
CA SER A 41 5.07 -16.62 -0.68
C SER A 41 4.03 -15.72 -0.04
N ASN A 42 3.24 -16.25 0.89
CA ASN A 42 2.18 -15.53 1.62
C ASN A 42 1.08 -14.92 0.74
N LEU A 43 1.09 -15.21 -0.56
CA LEU A 43 0.04 -14.95 -1.53
C LEU A 43 -0.39 -16.27 -2.18
N GLU A 44 -1.63 -16.31 -2.66
CA GLU A 44 -2.20 -17.41 -3.42
C GLU A 44 -2.91 -16.87 -4.64
N LEU A 45 -2.52 -17.31 -5.83
CA LEU A 45 -3.28 -17.01 -7.05
C LEU A 45 -4.62 -17.77 -6.99
N LEU A 46 -5.71 -17.01 -6.90
CA LEU A 46 -7.08 -17.53 -6.83
C LEU A 46 -7.71 -17.65 -8.22
N ALA A 47 -7.44 -16.69 -9.10
CA ALA A 47 -7.95 -16.67 -10.46
C ALA A 47 -6.99 -15.90 -11.37
N HIS A 48 -6.96 -16.32 -12.64
CA HIS A 48 -6.32 -15.61 -13.75
C HIS A 48 -7.33 -15.51 -14.90
N LEU A 49 -7.35 -14.36 -15.57
CA LEU A 49 -8.11 -14.15 -16.79
C LEU A 49 -7.19 -13.50 -17.83
N ASP A 50 -7.09 -14.14 -18.98
CA ASP A 50 -6.39 -13.58 -20.13
C ASP A 50 -7.03 -12.24 -20.55
N LYS A 51 -6.24 -11.37 -21.18
CA LYS A 51 -6.78 -10.17 -21.83
C LYS A 51 -7.87 -10.57 -22.85
N PRO A 52 -9.02 -9.87 -22.87
CA PRO A 52 -10.11 -10.22 -23.77
C PRO A 52 -9.74 -9.97 -25.24
N ALA A 53 -10.48 -10.61 -26.14
CA ALA A 53 -10.30 -10.43 -27.58
C ALA A 53 -10.44 -8.94 -27.96
N GLY A 54 -9.52 -8.44 -28.80
CA GLY A 54 -9.46 -7.02 -29.18
C GLY A 54 -8.68 -6.13 -28.21
N PHE A 55 -8.22 -6.66 -27.07
CA PHE A 55 -7.37 -5.98 -26.07
C PHE A 55 -5.97 -6.59 -25.98
N VAL A 56 -5.60 -7.37 -26.99
CA VAL A 56 -4.30 -8.03 -27.08
C VAL A 56 -3.92 -8.21 -28.54
N ASN A 57 -2.62 -8.15 -28.81
CA ASN A 57 -2.03 -8.62 -30.05
C ASN A 57 -1.42 -10.01 -29.80
N PRO A 58 -2.07 -11.12 -30.20
CA PRO A 58 -1.58 -12.47 -29.90
C PRO A 58 -0.22 -12.79 -30.55
N ALA A 59 0.17 -12.07 -31.60
CA ALA A 59 1.47 -12.24 -32.25
C ALA A 59 2.60 -11.48 -31.53
N ASN A 60 2.25 -10.51 -30.68
CA ASN A 60 3.20 -9.74 -29.88
C ASN A 60 2.53 -9.33 -28.55
N PRO A 61 2.59 -10.18 -27.51
CA PRO A 61 1.91 -9.91 -26.24
C PRO A 61 2.41 -8.65 -25.52
N GLY A 62 3.63 -8.19 -25.82
CA GLY A 62 4.21 -6.93 -25.33
C GLY A 62 3.93 -5.70 -26.21
N ASP A 63 2.92 -5.75 -27.09
CA ASP A 63 2.50 -4.62 -27.91
C ASP A 63 1.90 -3.50 -27.05
N PHE A 64 2.60 -2.36 -26.99
CA PHE A 64 2.18 -1.16 -26.27
C PHE A 64 0.77 -0.68 -26.64
N GLY A 65 0.34 -0.88 -27.90
CA GLY A 65 -0.99 -0.47 -28.34
C GLY A 65 -2.13 -1.13 -27.54
N TYR A 66 -1.82 -2.23 -26.86
CA TYR A 66 -2.71 -3.08 -26.07
C TYR A 66 -2.16 -3.39 -24.67
N ALA A 67 -1.25 -2.56 -24.14
CA ALA A 67 -0.75 -2.71 -22.78
C ALA A 67 -1.92 -2.59 -21.78
N GLY A 68 -2.04 -3.57 -20.87
CA GLY A 68 -2.87 -3.43 -19.68
C GLY A 68 -2.28 -2.36 -18.76
N SER A 69 -3.14 -1.50 -18.21
CA SER A 69 -2.74 -0.37 -17.38
C SER A 69 -3.50 -0.38 -16.06
N ASP A 70 -3.63 0.76 -15.39
CA ASP A 70 -4.09 0.80 -14.01
C ASP A 70 -5.55 0.37 -13.83
N LEU A 71 -5.94 0.09 -12.59
CA LEU A 71 -7.25 -0.45 -12.24
C LEU A 71 -7.90 0.29 -11.06
N ALA A 72 -9.22 0.35 -11.06
CA ALA A 72 -10.06 0.94 -10.01
C ALA A 72 -11.19 -0.01 -9.63
N PHE A 73 -11.88 0.27 -8.52
CA PHE A 73 -12.99 -0.56 -8.04
C PHE A 73 -14.20 0.25 -7.63
N GLY A 74 -15.37 -0.35 -7.81
CA GLY A 74 -16.65 0.15 -7.34
C GLY A 74 -17.60 -1.01 -7.06
N GLY A 75 -18.09 -1.13 -5.83
CA GLY A 75 -18.93 -2.24 -5.38
C GLY A 75 -18.26 -3.59 -5.62
N ASP A 76 -18.93 -4.45 -6.39
CA ASP A 76 -18.47 -5.79 -6.78
C ASP A 76 -17.77 -5.80 -8.16
N HIS A 77 -17.28 -4.66 -8.65
CA HIS A 77 -16.63 -4.57 -9.96
C HIS A 77 -15.18 -4.07 -9.87
N ALA A 78 -14.34 -4.67 -10.72
CA ALA A 78 -13.01 -4.15 -11.05
C ALA A 78 -13.04 -3.56 -12.47
N PHE A 79 -12.51 -2.34 -12.60
CA PHE A 79 -12.38 -1.62 -13.86
C PHE A 79 -10.90 -1.60 -14.21
N ILE A 80 -10.53 -2.17 -15.36
CA ILE A 80 -9.13 -2.39 -15.73
C ILE A 80 -8.82 -1.65 -17.02
N GLY A 81 -7.86 -0.74 -16.93
CA GLY A 81 -7.37 0.07 -18.03
C GLY A 81 -6.62 -0.74 -19.07
N ASN A 82 -6.66 -0.26 -20.30
CA ASN A 82 -5.83 -0.72 -21.39
C ASN A 82 -5.58 0.42 -22.35
N PHE A 83 -4.44 0.41 -23.04
CA PHE A 83 -4.13 1.45 -24.01
C PHE A 83 -5.16 1.51 -25.17
N ASN A 84 -5.93 0.44 -25.38
CA ASN A 84 -7.01 0.33 -26.35
C ASN A 84 -8.44 0.60 -25.78
N GLY A 85 -8.60 0.91 -24.49
CA GLY A 85 -9.91 1.08 -23.86
C GLY A 85 -9.93 0.62 -22.40
N PHE A 86 -11.00 -0.02 -21.96
CA PHE A 86 -11.04 -0.65 -20.64
C PHE A 86 -11.96 -1.87 -20.61
N ASN A 87 -11.80 -2.67 -19.57
CA ASN A 87 -12.59 -3.87 -19.31
C ASN A 87 -13.21 -3.80 -17.91
N ILE A 88 -14.43 -4.30 -17.76
CA ILE A 88 -15.13 -4.37 -16.48
C ILE A 88 -15.33 -5.84 -16.11
N TYR A 89 -14.94 -6.21 -14.89
CA TYR A 89 -15.08 -7.54 -14.36
C TYR A 89 -15.94 -7.55 -13.10
N ASP A 90 -16.87 -8.50 -13.00
CA ASP A 90 -17.55 -8.86 -11.76
C ASP A 90 -16.58 -9.66 -10.89
N ILE A 91 -16.34 -9.15 -9.68
CA ILE A 91 -15.44 -9.72 -8.66
C ILE A 91 -16.21 -10.14 -7.39
N SER A 92 -17.55 -10.21 -7.43
CA SER A 92 -18.39 -10.72 -6.32
C SER A 92 -17.97 -12.12 -5.85
N ARG A 93 -17.38 -12.92 -6.76
CA ARG A 93 -16.71 -14.18 -6.48
C ARG A 93 -15.24 -14.11 -6.87
N PRO A 94 -14.32 -13.75 -5.97
CA PRO A 94 -12.90 -13.52 -6.30
C PRO A 94 -12.15 -14.75 -6.85
N THR A 95 -12.65 -15.97 -6.59
CA THR A 95 -12.08 -17.21 -7.14
C THR A 95 -12.60 -17.54 -8.55
N ASN A 96 -13.59 -16.81 -9.04
CA ASN A 96 -14.17 -16.96 -10.37
C ASN A 96 -14.75 -15.62 -10.84
N PRO A 97 -13.92 -14.58 -11.00
CA PRO A 97 -14.35 -13.32 -11.60
C PRO A 97 -14.80 -13.55 -13.04
N ALA A 98 -15.63 -12.64 -13.56
CA ALA A 98 -16.19 -12.75 -14.90
C ALA A 98 -16.15 -11.42 -15.63
N LEU A 99 -15.77 -11.44 -16.91
CA LEU A 99 -15.85 -10.26 -17.77
C LEU A 99 -17.33 -9.87 -17.96
N VAL A 100 -17.65 -8.61 -17.67
CA VAL A 100 -18.97 -8.01 -17.87
C VAL A 100 -19.04 -7.35 -19.24
N THR A 101 -18.11 -6.42 -19.51
CA THR A 101 -18.05 -5.69 -20.78
C THR A 101 -16.64 -5.23 -21.10
N SER A 102 -16.40 -4.98 -22.38
CA SER A 102 -15.16 -4.46 -22.92
C SER A 102 -15.46 -3.22 -23.78
N VAL A 103 -14.91 -2.07 -23.40
CA VAL A 103 -15.16 -0.80 -24.06
C VAL A 103 -13.94 -0.42 -24.88
N VAL A 104 -14.03 -0.56 -26.21
CA VAL A 104 -12.96 -0.16 -27.13
C VAL A 104 -13.00 1.36 -27.28
N CYS A 105 -11.98 2.03 -26.74
CA CYS A 105 -11.87 3.47 -26.83
C CYS A 105 -10.39 3.88 -26.79
N PRO A 106 -9.66 3.72 -27.91
CA PRO A 106 -8.21 3.89 -27.95
C PRO A 106 -7.78 5.29 -27.49
N GLY A 107 -6.62 5.33 -26.83
CA GLY A 107 -6.11 6.58 -26.27
C GLY A 107 -4.72 6.50 -25.63
N GLY A 108 -4.18 5.30 -25.38
CA GLY A 108 -2.94 5.14 -24.61
C GLY A 108 -3.10 5.50 -23.13
N GLN A 109 -2.17 5.02 -22.30
CA GLN A 109 -2.24 5.07 -20.83
C GLN A 109 -3.49 4.37 -20.29
N GLY A 110 -4.65 5.02 -20.33
CA GLY A 110 -5.92 4.37 -19.99
C GLY A 110 -6.10 4.09 -18.50
N ASP A 111 -5.34 4.75 -17.63
CA ASP A 111 -5.52 4.70 -16.19
C ASP A 111 -6.92 5.16 -15.79
N LEU A 112 -7.49 4.47 -14.80
CA LEU A 112 -8.89 4.59 -14.43
C LEU A 112 -9.07 5.07 -12.98
N SER A 113 -10.11 5.86 -12.77
CA SER A 113 -10.68 6.11 -11.43
C SER A 113 -12.20 6.01 -11.47
N VAL A 114 -12.82 5.73 -10.33
CA VAL A 114 -14.27 5.63 -10.13
C VAL A 114 -14.70 6.58 -9.01
N HIS A 115 -15.83 7.25 -9.21
CA HIS A 115 -16.53 8.00 -8.16
C HIS A 115 -18.04 7.85 -8.35
N GLY A 116 -18.69 7.07 -7.49
CA GLY A 116 -20.09 6.70 -7.65
C GLY A 116 -20.35 6.05 -9.02
N ASP A 117 -21.27 6.63 -9.79
CA ASP A 117 -21.65 6.14 -11.13
C ASP A 117 -20.76 6.73 -12.25
N LEU A 118 -19.63 7.36 -11.92
CA LEU A 118 -18.72 7.94 -12.91
C LEU A 118 -17.38 7.20 -12.95
N LEU A 119 -16.91 6.94 -14.17
CA LEU A 119 -15.58 6.41 -14.45
C LEU A 119 -14.76 7.41 -15.26
N PHE A 120 -13.55 7.67 -14.80
CA PHE A 120 -12.61 8.61 -15.38
C PHE A 120 -11.50 7.83 -16.07
N MET A 121 -11.11 8.25 -17.28
CA MET A 121 -10.06 7.57 -18.06
C MET A 121 -9.06 8.58 -18.61
N SER A 122 -7.78 8.34 -18.33
CA SER A 122 -6.65 9.07 -18.91
C SER A 122 -6.49 8.77 -20.41
N VAL A 123 -6.22 9.80 -21.21
CA VAL A 123 -5.88 9.70 -22.62
C VAL A 123 -4.66 10.55 -22.95
N GLU A 124 -3.57 9.89 -23.30
CA GLU A 124 -2.29 10.55 -23.57
C GLU A 124 -1.96 10.61 -25.06
N GLU A 125 -2.22 9.54 -25.81
CA GLU A 125 -1.71 9.38 -27.17
C GLU A 125 -2.55 10.11 -28.23
N THR A 126 -1.87 10.55 -29.28
CA THR A 126 -2.49 11.27 -30.41
C THR A 126 -3.48 10.45 -31.25
N ARG A 127 -3.51 9.12 -31.07
CA ARG A 127 -4.53 8.26 -31.71
C ARG A 127 -5.90 8.37 -31.03
N GLY A 128 -5.96 8.94 -29.83
CA GLY A 128 -7.19 9.18 -29.10
C GLY A 128 -8.17 10.01 -29.91
N ARG A 129 -9.45 9.62 -29.85
CA ARG A 129 -10.56 10.33 -30.51
C ARG A 129 -11.69 10.63 -29.53
N LEU A 130 -12.39 11.73 -29.79
CA LEU A 130 -13.55 12.15 -28.98
C LEU A 130 -14.68 11.12 -29.01
N ASP A 131 -14.84 10.40 -30.11
CA ASP A 131 -15.92 9.43 -30.34
C ASP A 131 -15.45 7.96 -30.22
N CYS A 132 -14.31 7.70 -29.57
CA CYS A 132 -13.73 6.36 -29.39
C CYS A 132 -13.43 5.56 -30.67
N GLY A 133 -13.53 6.16 -31.85
CA GLY A 133 -13.38 5.42 -33.11
C GLY A 133 -11.96 4.88 -33.34
N THR A 134 -11.84 3.73 -34.02
CA THR A 134 -10.56 3.06 -34.28
C THR A 134 -9.94 3.40 -35.64
N ASN A 135 -10.69 4.02 -36.56
CA ASN A 135 -10.16 4.46 -37.85
C ASN A 135 -9.28 5.70 -37.67
N PRO A 136 -7.95 5.63 -37.93
CA PRO A 136 -7.05 6.76 -37.72
C PRO A 136 -7.33 7.92 -38.69
N ALA A 137 -7.96 7.69 -39.83
CA ALA A 137 -8.22 8.73 -40.85
C ALA A 137 -9.51 9.53 -40.62
N ALA A 138 -10.26 9.25 -39.54
CA ALA A 138 -11.55 9.88 -39.26
C ALA A 138 -11.63 10.44 -37.84
N GLY A 139 -12.62 11.30 -37.60
CA GLY A 139 -12.99 11.84 -36.29
C GLY A 139 -12.07 12.94 -35.74
N THR A 140 -12.47 13.50 -34.60
CA THR A 140 -11.75 14.58 -33.91
C THR A 140 -10.77 13.98 -32.90
N ARG A 141 -9.51 14.45 -32.91
CA ARG A 141 -8.49 14.01 -31.96
C ARG A 141 -8.79 14.44 -30.52
N PHE A 142 -8.39 13.61 -29.58
CA PHE A 142 -8.62 13.81 -28.16
C PHE A 142 -7.40 13.38 -27.35
N GLN A 143 -6.99 14.23 -26.41
CA GLN A 143 -6.01 13.97 -25.36
C GLN A 143 -6.49 14.75 -24.11
N GLY A 144 -6.54 14.11 -22.95
CA GLY A 144 -7.12 14.65 -21.72
C GLY A 144 -7.84 13.58 -20.91
N VAL A 145 -8.92 13.94 -20.22
CA VAL A 145 -9.69 13.03 -19.36
C VAL A 145 -11.08 12.78 -19.93
N ARG A 146 -11.46 11.51 -20.11
CA ARG A 146 -12.84 11.10 -20.44
C ARG A 146 -13.61 10.81 -19.16
N VAL A 147 -14.91 11.08 -19.18
CA VAL A 147 -15.83 10.69 -18.11
C VAL A 147 -16.93 9.84 -18.73
N PHE A 148 -17.14 8.66 -18.15
CA PHE A 148 -18.18 7.71 -18.51
C PHE A 148 -19.18 7.60 -17.36
N ASP A 149 -20.47 7.57 -17.70
CA ASP A 149 -21.52 7.05 -16.82
C ASP A 149 -21.46 5.52 -16.85
N ILE A 150 -21.35 4.92 -15.66
CA ILE A 150 -21.25 3.48 -15.42
C ILE A 150 -22.40 2.97 -14.53
N SER A 151 -23.49 3.72 -14.40
CA SER A 151 -24.71 3.26 -13.70
C SER A 151 -25.27 1.96 -14.28
N ASP A 152 -25.08 1.73 -15.59
CA ASP A 152 -25.16 0.44 -16.25
C ASP A 152 -23.76 -0.01 -16.71
N VAL A 153 -23.09 -0.79 -15.86
CA VAL A 153 -21.74 -1.32 -16.14
C VAL A 153 -21.67 -2.22 -17.37
N ALA A 154 -22.78 -2.74 -17.89
CA ALA A 154 -22.78 -3.50 -19.14
C ALA A 154 -22.72 -2.58 -20.38
N ASN A 155 -23.22 -1.34 -20.25
CA ASN A 155 -23.29 -0.37 -21.33
C ASN A 155 -22.77 1.03 -20.90
N PRO A 156 -21.48 1.20 -20.57
CA PRO A 156 -20.93 2.50 -20.20
C PRO A 156 -21.11 3.56 -21.29
N VAL A 157 -21.45 4.80 -20.91
CA VAL A 157 -21.71 5.91 -21.84
C VAL A 157 -20.75 7.06 -21.57
N GLN A 158 -19.98 7.51 -22.57
CA GLN A 158 -19.14 8.69 -22.42
C GLN A 158 -20.03 9.96 -22.29
N VAL A 159 -20.01 10.60 -21.12
CA VAL A 159 -20.81 11.79 -20.80
C VAL A 159 -20.00 13.09 -20.87
N ALA A 160 -18.67 13.01 -20.74
CA ALA A 160 -17.79 14.15 -20.90
C ALA A 160 -16.42 13.77 -21.48
N ALA A 161 -15.74 14.76 -22.06
CA ALA A 161 -14.38 14.63 -22.56
C ALA A 161 -13.66 15.98 -22.46
N VAL A 162 -12.81 16.12 -21.45
CA VAL A 162 -12.09 17.38 -21.17
C VAL A 162 -10.71 17.30 -21.80
N GLN A 163 -10.46 18.16 -22.80
CA GLN A 163 -9.17 18.20 -23.49
C GLN A 163 -8.15 19.04 -22.73
N THR A 164 -6.90 18.57 -22.68
CA THR A 164 -5.77 19.27 -22.09
C THR A 164 -4.65 19.47 -23.10
N CYS A 165 -3.75 20.42 -22.82
CA CYS A 165 -2.66 20.75 -23.75
C CYS A 165 -1.56 19.69 -23.85
N ARG A 166 -1.47 18.81 -22.84
CA ARG A 166 -0.45 17.76 -22.72
C ARG A 166 -1.05 16.37 -22.50
N GLY A 167 -2.34 16.20 -22.83
CA GLY A 167 -3.06 14.96 -22.53
C GLY A 167 -3.17 14.67 -21.04
N SER A 168 -3.53 13.42 -20.74
CA SER A 168 -3.54 12.88 -19.38
C SER A 168 -2.75 11.59 -19.40
N HIS A 169 -1.60 11.58 -18.72
CA HIS A 169 -0.82 10.38 -18.49
C HIS A 169 -1.51 9.57 -17.39
N THR A 170 -1.55 10.16 -16.19
CA THR A 170 -2.43 9.73 -15.09
C THR A 170 -3.34 10.88 -14.68
N HIS A 171 -4.32 10.57 -13.83
CA HIS A 171 -5.19 11.56 -13.23
C HIS A 171 -5.54 11.15 -11.81
N THR A 172 -5.73 12.14 -10.95
CA THR A 172 -6.02 11.91 -9.53
C THR A 172 -7.36 12.53 -9.18
N LEU A 173 -8.28 11.73 -8.64
CA LEU A 173 -9.50 12.28 -8.04
C LEU A 173 -9.19 12.95 -6.71
N VAL A 174 -9.73 14.14 -6.52
CA VAL A 174 -9.63 14.94 -5.30
C VAL A 174 -11.03 15.33 -4.89
N THR A 175 -11.53 14.72 -3.82
CA THR A 175 -12.80 15.12 -3.20
C THR A 175 -12.54 16.28 -2.25
N ASP A 176 -13.57 17.09 -2.04
CA ASP A 176 -13.56 18.15 -1.04
C ASP A 176 -14.56 17.77 0.07
N PRO A 177 -14.11 17.62 1.33
CA PRO A 177 -15.00 17.37 2.45
C PRO A 177 -16.15 18.40 2.58
N ASP A 178 -15.94 19.62 2.07
CA ASP A 178 -16.89 20.73 2.13
C ASP A 178 -17.67 20.95 0.81
N ASP A 179 -17.37 20.20 -0.27
CA ASP A 179 -18.04 20.31 -1.58
C ASP A 179 -18.32 18.91 -2.19
N SER A 180 -19.27 18.18 -1.61
CA SER A 180 -19.70 16.87 -2.12
C SER A 180 -20.46 16.92 -3.45
N ALA A 181 -20.82 18.11 -3.95
CA ALA A 181 -21.53 18.26 -5.22
C ALA A 181 -20.59 18.14 -6.42
N ASN A 182 -19.27 18.20 -6.18
CA ASN A 182 -18.25 18.20 -7.20
C ASN A 182 -17.12 17.25 -6.82
N VAL A 183 -16.47 16.70 -7.84
CA VAL A 183 -15.17 16.06 -7.70
C VAL A 183 -14.17 16.82 -8.56
N TYR A 184 -12.96 16.99 -8.03
CA TYR A 184 -11.86 17.63 -8.76
C TYR A 184 -10.93 16.56 -9.31
N VAL A 185 -10.28 16.85 -10.43
CA VAL A 185 -9.33 15.94 -11.07
C VAL A 185 -8.03 16.69 -11.30
N TYR A 186 -6.93 16.21 -10.72
CA TYR A 186 -5.59 16.69 -11.03
C TYR A 186 -5.05 15.90 -12.20
N VAL A 187 -4.75 16.59 -13.30
CA VAL A 187 -4.26 15.95 -14.52
C VAL A 187 -2.75 16.01 -14.58
N SER A 188 -2.12 14.84 -14.64
CA SER A 188 -0.69 14.66 -14.88
C SER A 188 -0.44 14.55 -16.39
N GLY A 189 -0.26 15.69 -17.07
CA GLY A 189 -0.01 15.73 -18.52
C GLY A 189 1.48 15.69 -18.86
N THR A 190 1.99 14.54 -19.32
CA THR A 190 3.41 14.36 -19.69
C THR A 190 3.65 14.45 -21.19
N ALA A 191 2.60 14.31 -22.03
CA ALA A 191 2.75 14.36 -23.48
C ALA A 191 3.29 15.72 -23.97
N GLY A 192 3.83 15.72 -25.20
CA GLY A 192 4.27 16.95 -25.86
C GLY A 192 3.14 17.98 -25.96
N VAL A 193 3.48 19.26 -25.80
CA VAL A 193 2.51 20.35 -25.91
C VAL A 193 1.87 20.36 -27.30
N ARG A 194 0.54 20.27 -27.34
CA ARG A 194 -0.22 20.27 -28.58
C ARG A 194 -0.07 21.60 -29.33
N PRO A 195 0.03 21.57 -30.67
CA PRO A 195 0.05 22.80 -31.45
C PRO A 195 -1.31 23.52 -31.35
N ALA A 196 -1.27 24.86 -31.39
CA ALA A 196 -2.48 25.70 -31.34
C ALA A 196 -3.51 25.36 -32.43
N SER A 197 -3.08 24.77 -33.55
CA SER A 197 -3.96 24.31 -34.64
C SER A 197 -4.80 23.09 -34.29
N THR A 198 -4.37 22.25 -33.34
CA THR A 198 -5.14 21.09 -32.87
C THR A 198 -5.81 21.35 -31.52
N MET A 199 -5.33 22.32 -30.74
CA MET A 199 -5.98 22.82 -29.53
C MET A 199 -5.57 24.26 -29.24
N ALA A 200 -6.52 25.19 -29.38
CA ALA A 200 -6.29 26.60 -29.08
C ALA A 200 -5.92 26.80 -27.60
N GLY A 201 -5.04 27.76 -27.32
CA GLY A 201 -4.58 28.08 -25.96
C GLY A 201 -3.34 27.30 -25.49
N CYS A 202 -2.89 26.29 -26.24
CA CYS A 202 -1.67 25.57 -25.88
C CYS A 202 -0.41 26.30 -26.34
N ASN A 203 0.48 26.59 -25.38
CA ASN A 203 1.73 27.29 -25.63
C ASN A 203 2.96 26.46 -25.25
N ASN A 204 3.87 26.26 -26.21
CA ASN A 204 5.13 25.52 -26.04
C ASN A 204 6.34 26.47 -25.99
N THR A 205 6.15 27.69 -25.48
CA THR A 205 7.25 28.63 -25.23
C THR A 205 8.22 28.10 -24.17
N PRO A 206 9.46 28.61 -24.13
CA PRO A 206 10.36 28.41 -22.99
C PRO A 206 9.72 28.89 -21.67
N ALA A 207 10.31 28.52 -20.52
CA ALA A 207 9.81 28.88 -19.19
C ALA A 207 9.62 30.39 -18.97
N ALA A 208 10.46 31.23 -19.60
CA ALA A 208 10.35 32.69 -19.54
C ALA A 208 9.32 33.29 -20.50
N GLY A 209 8.64 32.47 -21.31
CA GLY A 209 7.59 32.93 -22.23
C GLY A 209 6.21 33.01 -21.56
N ASP A 210 5.23 33.49 -22.34
CA ASP A 210 3.87 33.71 -21.84
C ASP A 210 3.10 32.41 -21.61
N ASP A 211 2.66 32.16 -20.37
CA ASP A 211 1.82 31.02 -19.96
C ASP A 211 2.16 29.66 -20.64
N PRO A 212 3.39 29.13 -20.46
CA PRO A 212 3.76 27.85 -21.04
C PRO A 212 2.88 26.72 -20.48
N ALA A 213 2.49 25.77 -21.33
CA ALA A 213 1.69 24.61 -20.91
C ALA A 213 2.50 23.56 -20.12
N ARG A 214 3.83 23.68 -20.10
CA ARG A 214 4.72 22.94 -19.20
C ARG A 214 4.76 23.60 -17.82
N TRP A 215 5.27 22.89 -16.82
CA TRP A 215 5.39 23.36 -15.44
C TRP A 215 4.06 23.81 -14.82
N ARG A 216 3.01 23.03 -15.04
CA ARG A 216 1.74 23.12 -14.32
C ARG A 216 1.03 21.77 -14.32
N ILE A 217 0.05 21.62 -13.45
CA ILE A 217 -1.02 20.64 -13.64
C ILE A 217 -2.27 21.36 -14.14
N ASP A 218 -3.17 20.66 -14.81
CA ASP A 218 -4.51 21.17 -15.10
C ASP A 218 -5.48 20.58 -14.05
N VAL A 219 -6.33 21.42 -13.45
CA VAL A 219 -7.37 20.98 -12.50
C VAL A 219 -8.72 21.05 -13.19
N ILE A 220 -9.41 19.91 -13.25
CA ILE A 220 -10.77 19.81 -13.79
C ILE A 220 -11.76 19.79 -12.62
N LYS A 221 -12.84 20.56 -12.72
CA LYS A 221 -14.00 20.43 -11.83
C LYS A 221 -15.09 19.65 -12.55
N VAL A 222 -15.62 18.62 -11.91
CA VAL A 222 -16.70 17.79 -12.45
C VAL A 222 -17.91 17.86 -11.50
N PRO A 223 -18.99 18.54 -11.91
CA PRO A 223 -20.25 18.49 -11.19
C PRO A 223 -20.83 17.07 -11.25
N VAL A 224 -21.00 16.41 -10.10
CA VAL A 224 -21.40 14.99 -10.07
C VAL A 224 -22.77 14.76 -10.71
N ALA A 225 -23.70 15.71 -10.52
CA ALA A 225 -25.04 15.64 -11.09
C ALA A 225 -25.14 16.10 -12.56
N ALA A 226 -24.08 16.69 -13.12
CA ALA A 226 -24.03 17.22 -14.48
C ALA A 226 -22.61 17.09 -15.05
N PRO A 227 -22.10 15.85 -15.19
CA PRO A 227 -20.70 15.60 -15.56
C PRO A 227 -20.34 16.16 -16.94
N GLU A 228 -21.31 16.36 -17.83
CA GLU A 228 -21.11 16.99 -19.14
C GLU A 228 -20.62 18.44 -19.06
N GLN A 229 -20.74 19.08 -17.89
CA GLN A 229 -20.22 20.43 -17.61
C GLN A 229 -18.78 20.42 -17.09
N ALA A 230 -18.12 19.26 -17.04
CA ALA A 230 -16.73 19.14 -16.63
C ALA A 230 -15.82 20.08 -17.43
N ALA A 231 -14.99 20.85 -16.71
CA ALA A 231 -14.11 21.84 -17.34
C ALA A 231 -12.85 22.05 -16.50
N ILE A 232 -11.76 22.47 -17.17
CA ILE A 232 -10.56 22.96 -16.51
C ILE A 232 -10.92 24.26 -15.79
N VAL A 233 -10.67 24.33 -14.48
CA VAL A 233 -10.96 25.49 -13.63
C VAL A 233 -9.71 26.24 -13.20
N SER A 234 -8.54 25.59 -13.22
CA SER A 234 -7.26 26.22 -12.89
C SER A 234 -6.08 25.48 -13.52
N GLY A 235 -4.92 26.16 -13.56
CA GLY A 235 -3.64 25.60 -13.99
C GLY A 235 -2.51 25.87 -12.98
N PRO A 236 -2.51 25.23 -11.80
CA PRO A 236 -1.57 25.50 -10.72
C PRO A 236 -0.10 25.29 -11.10
N ARG A 237 0.75 26.26 -10.74
CA ARG A 237 2.20 26.27 -11.02
C ARG A 237 3.01 25.59 -9.90
N LEU A 238 2.75 24.30 -9.68
CA LEU A 238 3.36 23.54 -8.57
C LEU A 238 4.91 23.47 -8.62
N PHE A 239 5.50 23.66 -9.79
CA PHE A 239 6.96 23.57 -9.99
C PHE A 239 7.67 24.92 -9.91
N ALA A 240 6.93 26.01 -9.71
CA ALA A 240 7.51 27.34 -9.67
C ALA A 240 8.49 27.50 -8.49
N ASN A 241 9.49 28.36 -8.67
CA ASN A 241 10.35 28.80 -7.60
C ASN A 241 9.60 29.83 -6.74
N PRO A 242 9.38 29.58 -5.44
CA PRO A 242 8.56 30.48 -4.62
C PRO A 242 9.24 31.83 -4.34
N GLN A 243 10.56 31.96 -4.50
CA GLN A 243 11.28 33.21 -4.30
C GLN A 243 11.34 34.08 -5.56
N THR A 244 11.52 33.47 -6.74
CA THR A 244 11.71 34.21 -8.00
C THR A 244 10.46 34.25 -8.87
N GLY A 245 9.50 33.35 -8.66
CA GLY A 245 8.33 33.17 -9.51
C GLY A 245 8.61 32.47 -10.85
N ALA A 246 9.85 32.05 -11.10
CA ALA A 246 10.18 31.28 -12.30
C ALA A 246 9.40 29.96 -12.30
N VAL A 247 8.68 29.65 -13.37
CA VAL A 247 7.78 28.48 -13.42
C VAL A 247 8.55 27.14 -13.41
N ASP A 248 9.79 27.14 -13.87
CA ASP A 248 10.72 26.02 -13.92
C ASP A 248 11.62 25.97 -12.67
N GLY A 249 11.05 26.12 -11.47
CA GLY A 249 11.81 26.18 -10.23
C GLY A 249 12.46 24.88 -9.76
N LEU A 250 12.07 23.73 -10.32
CA LEU A 250 12.51 22.39 -9.92
C LEU A 250 13.40 21.71 -10.97
N GLN A 251 14.36 22.44 -11.57
CA GLN A 251 15.33 21.84 -12.48
C GLN A 251 16.54 21.30 -11.70
N ASN A 252 16.56 19.99 -11.44
CA ASN A 252 17.72 19.40 -10.78
C ASN A 252 18.91 19.41 -11.73
N THR A 253 20.03 19.98 -11.28
CA THR A 253 21.30 19.79 -11.98
C THR A 253 21.79 18.36 -11.68
N PRO A 254 21.98 17.49 -12.68
CA PRO A 254 22.49 16.16 -12.41
C PRO A 254 23.84 16.26 -11.69
N PRO A 255 24.06 15.50 -10.59
CA PRO A 255 25.30 15.58 -9.81
C PRO A 255 26.52 15.12 -10.61
N ALA A 256 26.31 14.35 -11.67
CA ALA A 256 27.32 13.86 -12.59
C ALA A 256 26.74 13.70 -14.02
N PRO A 257 27.59 13.65 -15.07
CA PRO A 257 27.15 13.48 -16.46
C PRO A 257 26.37 12.17 -16.71
N THR A 258 26.61 11.15 -15.89
CA THR A 258 25.94 9.85 -15.93
C THR A 258 25.28 9.57 -14.58
N HIS A 259 24.23 8.75 -14.60
CA HIS A 259 23.62 8.19 -13.40
C HIS A 259 24.68 7.41 -12.57
N PRO A 260 24.56 7.29 -11.23
CA PRO A 260 25.50 6.53 -10.40
C PRO A 260 25.74 5.07 -10.84
N SER A 261 24.82 4.50 -11.61
CA SER A 261 24.97 3.18 -12.27
C SER A 261 25.99 3.16 -13.42
N GLY A 262 26.51 4.30 -13.84
CA GLY A 262 27.35 4.47 -15.02
C GLY A 262 26.57 4.56 -16.34
N SER A 263 25.24 4.39 -16.33
CA SER A 263 24.39 4.62 -17.51
C SER A 263 24.07 6.10 -17.69
N GLY A 264 23.60 6.49 -18.87
CA GLY A 264 22.93 7.78 -19.03
C GLY A 264 21.73 7.90 -18.09
N TRP A 265 21.38 9.13 -17.73
CA TRP A 265 20.11 9.43 -17.08
C TRP A 265 18.97 9.12 -18.07
N SER A 266 18.08 8.21 -17.71
CA SER A 266 16.96 7.82 -18.55
C SER A 266 15.76 7.37 -17.71
N PRO A 267 14.71 8.19 -17.64
CA PRO A 267 14.61 9.60 -18.09
C PRO A 267 15.60 10.59 -17.43
N SER A 268 15.65 11.84 -17.92
CA SER A 268 16.47 12.91 -17.31
C SER A 268 15.74 13.48 -16.07
N PRO A 269 16.43 13.79 -14.96
CA PRO A 269 15.80 14.22 -13.71
C PRO A 269 15.39 15.70 -13.72
N VAL A 270 14.67 16.11 -14.76
CA VAL A 270 14.21 17.47 -15.06
C VAL A 270 12.70 17.49 -14.85
N THR A 271 12.20 18.41 -14.05
CA THR A 271 10.78 18.45 -13.66
C THR A 271 10.02 19.47 -14.48
N ASP A 272 9.11 19.02 -15.33
CA ASP A 272 8.12 19.88 -16.01
C ASP A 272 6.66 19.39 -15.93
N ALA A 273 6.46 18.17 -15.43
CA ALA A 273 5.17 17.58 -15.13
C ALA A 273 5.25 16.76 -13.83
N CYS A 274 4.07 16.36 -13.31
CA CYS A 274 4.01 15.20 -12.44
C CYS A 274 3.75 13.95 -13.26
N HIS A 275 4.36 12.83 -12.88
CA HIS A 275 3.95 11.53 -13.39
C HIS A 275 2.68 11.11 -12.68
N ASP A 276 2.73 10.98 -11.35
CA ASP A 276 1.60 10.67 -10.49
C ASP A 276 1.43 11.68 -9.36
N ILE A 277 0.18 11.88 -8.94
CA ILE A 277 -0.15 12.56 -7.70
C ILE A 277 -1.06 11.65 -6.89
N THR A 278 -0.76 11.49 -5.61
CA THR A 278 -1.60 10.75 -4.67
C THR A 278 -2.20 11.72 -3.67
N ALA A 279 -3.52 11.90 -3.74
CA ALA A 279 -4.27 12.81 -2.87
C ALA A 279 -4.78 12.09 -1.62
N TYR A 280 -4.78 12.81 -0.50
CA TYR A 280 -5.36 12.40 0.76
C TYR A 280 -6.22 13.55 1.32
N PRO A 281 -7.45 13.74 0.79
CA PRO A 281 -8.29 14.90 1.09
C PRO A 281 -8.60 15.09 2.56
N GLU A 282 -8.82 14.01 3.32
CA GLU A 282 -9.08 14.07 4.77
C GLU A 282 -7.95 14.72 5.57
N LEU A 283 -6.72 14.77 5.03
CA LEU A 283 -5.56 15.42 5.64
C LEU A 283 -5.20 16.76 4.97
N GLY A 284 -5.92 17.17 3.91
CA GLY A 284 -5.56 18.34 3.10
C GLY A 284 -4.16 18.21 2.49
N LEU A 285 -3.72 16.98 2.18
CA LEU A 285 -2.36 16.68 1.73
C LEU A 285 -2.38 15.82 0.47
N ALA A 286 -1.45 16.07 -0.46
CA ALA A 286 -1.10 15.16 -1.54
C ALA A 286 0.42 15.01 -1.66
N ALA A 287 0.86 13.91 -2.24
CA ALA A 287 2.24 13.67 -2.62
C ALA A 287 2.36 13.51 -4.14
N GLY A 288 3.20 14.32 -4.77
CA GLY A 288 3.44 14.27 -6.22
C GLY A 288 4.80 13.65 -6.53
N ALA A 289 4.82 12.62 -7.37
CA ALA A 289 6.03 12.07 -7.97
C ALA A 289 6.18 12.71 -9.35
N CYS A 290 7.12 13.65 -9.48
CA CYS A 290 7.13 14.60 -10.56
C CYS A 290 8.47 14.63 -11.28
N GLU A 291 8.72 13.55 -12.03
CA GLU A 291 9.86 13.39 -12.93
C GLU A 291 11.21 13.50 -12.21
N GLY A 292 11.71 14.71 -11.96
CA GLY A 292 12.95 14.93 -11.22
C GLY A 292 12.78 15.01 -9.70
N ASN A 293 11.56 15.21 -9.19
CA ASN A 293 11.34 15.52 -7.77
C ASN A 293 10.15 14.79 -7.15
N GLY A 294 10.26 14.48 -5.86
CA GLY A 294 9.10 14.21 -5.01
C GLY A 294 8.66 15.51 -4.34
N ILE A 295 7.37 15.79 -4.33
CA ILE A 295 6.81 17.00 -3.72
C ILE A 295 5.66 16.69 -2.76
N LEU A 296 5.52 17.49 -1.70
CA LEU A 296 4.30 17.54 -0.90
C LEU A 296 3.47 18.74 -1.33
N ILE A 297 2.15 18.54 -1.36
CA ILE A 297 1.17 19.49 -1.89
C ILE A 297 0.08 19.68 -0.84
N ASP A 298 -0.21 20.92 -0.49
CA ASP A 298 -1.43 21.30 0.23
C ASP A 298 -2.61 21.29 -0.74
N ILE A 299 -3.64 20.52 -0.42
CA ILE A 299 -4.85 20.38 -1.23
C ILE A 299 -6.11 20.79 -0.46
N SER A 300 -5.96 21.58 0.60
CA SER A 300 -7.10 22.10 1.37
C SER A 300 -8.00 23.01 0.52
N ASP A 301 -7.45 23.62 -0.54
CA ASP A 301 -8.21 24.19 -1.66
C ASP A 301 -7.92 23.30 -2.90
N PRO A 302 -8.84 22.43 -3.30
CA PRO A 302 -8.62 21.54 -4.43
C PRO A 302 -8.56 22.29 -5.77
N VAL A 303 -9.07 23.51 -5.87
CA VAL A 303 -8.94 24.31 -7.10
C VAL A 303 -7.54 24.91 -7.20
N ASN A 304 -6.91 25.27 -6.08
CA ASN A 304 -5.62 25.95 -6.07
C ASN A 304 -4.60 25.25 -5.15
N PRO A 305 -4.18 24.00 -5.47
CA PRO A 305 -3.18 23.31 -4.68
C PRO A 305 -1.84 24.04 -4.66
N VAL A 306 -1.11 23.89 -3.56
CA VAL A 306 0.17 24.61 -3.32
C VAL A 306 1.26 23.62 -2.93
N ARG A 307 2.42 23.69 -3.58
CA ARG A 307 3.61 22.93 -3.14
C ARG A 307 4.11 23.45 -1.79
N ILE A 308 4.32 22.56 -0.83
CA ILE A 308 4.76 22.90 0.54
C ILE A 308 6.14 22.35 0.90
N ASP A 309 6.60 21.31 0.20
CA ASP A 309 7.95 20.77 0.35
C ASP A 309 8.37 20.05 -0.94
N GLU A 310 9.67 19.91 -1.14
CA GLU A 310 10.25 19.19 -2.28
C GLU A 310 11.52 18.44 -1.87
N VAL A 311 11.76 17.29 -2.51
CA VAL A 311 12.99 16.51 -2.39
C VAL A 311 13.49 16.10 -3.77
N SER A 312 14.78 15.82 -3.85
CA SER A 312 15.45 15.24 -5.01
C SER A 312 16.40 14.16 -4.50
N ASP A 313 16.61 13.10 -5.28
CA ASP A 313 17.49 11.98 -4.92
C ASP A 313 18.47 11.71 -6.06
N PRO A 314 19.80 11.71 -5.81
CA PRO A 314 20.79 11.46 -6.85
C PRO A 314 20.79 10.01 -7.39
N ASN A 315 20.04 9.09 -6.79
CA ASN A 315 19.86 7.72 -7.28
C ASN A 315 18.56 7.53 -8.08
N PHE A 316 17.66 8.52 -8.06
CA PHE A 316 16.39 8.42 -8.79
C PHE A 316 16.57 8.91 -10.22
N ALA A 317 16.16 8.10 -11.19
CA ALA A 317 16.14 8.51 -12.58
C ALA A 317 14.83 9.23 -12.92
N TYR A 318 13.70 8.76 -12.39
CA TYR A 318 12.38 9.31 -12.66
C TYR A 318 11.40 9.02 -11.54
N TRP A 319 11.00 10.05 -10.80
CA TRP A 319 10.02 9.96 -9.72
C TRP A 319 8.65 9.61 -10.31
N HIS A 320 8.20 8.42 -9.98
CA HIS A 320 7.15 7.73 -10.72
C HIS A 320 5.81 7.78 -10.01
N SER A 321 5.73 7.27 -8.78
CA SER A 321 4.51 7.20 -7.98
C SER A 321 4.76 7.53 -6.52
N ALA A 322 3.69 7.86 -5.79
CA ALA A 322 3.73 8.16 -4.37
C ALA A 322 2.63 7.42 -3.59
N THR A 323 2.88 7.03 -2.35
CA THR A 323 1.84 6.50 -1.45
C THR A 323 2.09 6.95 -0.02
N LEU A 324 1.08 7.53 0.63
CA LEU A 324 1.17 7.94 2.03
C LEU A 324 0.86 6.74 2.95
N SER A 325 1.45 6.72 4.15
CA SER A 325 1.02 5.81 5.23
C SER A 325 -0.43 6.12 5.63
N ASN A 326 -1.10 5.18 6.30
CA ASN A 326 -2.50 5.36 6.67
C ASN A 326 -2.73 6.60 7.58
N ASP A 327 -1.73 6.98 8.38
CA ASP A 327 -1.78 8.17 9.23
C ASP A 327 -1.16 9.42 8.59
N GLY A 328 -0.72 9.35 7.33
CA GLY A 328 -0.14 10.45 6.57
C GLY A 328 1.22 10.95 7.06
N LYS A 329 1.91 10.18 7.92
CA LYS A 329 3.22 10.56 8.48
C LYS A 329 4.41 10.02 7.72
N LYS A 330 4.20 9.23 6.69
CA LYS A 330 5.25 8.73 5.82
C LYS A 330 4.77 8.81 4.38
N VAL A 331 5.72 8.90 3.47
CA VAL A 331 5.48 8.75 2.03
C VAL A 331 6.54 7.84 1.45
N ILE A 332 6.11 6.91 0.60
CA ILE A 332 6.97 6.13 -0.26
C ILE A 332 6.89 6.66 -1.67
N PHE A 333 8.04 6.89 -2.30
CA PHE A 333 8.15 7.24 -3.71
C PHE A 333 8.82 6.12 -4.48
N THR A 334 8.38 5.87 -5.70
CA THR A 334 8.95 4.86 -6.62
C THR A 334 9.81 5.52 -7.71
N ASP A 335 10.78 4.77 -8.24
CA ASP A 335 11.68 5.21 -9.31
C ASP A 335 11.46 4.37 -10.57
N GLU A 336 11.17 5.04 -11.70
CA GLU A 336 10.98 4.40 -13.01
C GLU A 336 12.30 4.19 -13.77
N TRP A 337 13.36 3.80 -13.07
CA TRP A 337 14.66 3.65 -13.70
C TRP A 337 14.63 2.65 -14.85
N GLY A 338 15.01 3.10 -16.05
CA GLY A 338 14.89 2.29 -17.27
C GLY A 338 13.59 2.51 -18.05
N GLY A 339 12.73 3.44 -17.62
CA GLY A 339 11.54 3.90 -18.36
C GLY A 339 10.56 2.78 -18.68
N GLY A 340 10.36 1.88 -17.72
CA GLY A 340 9.42 0.77 -17.82
C GLY A 340 9.76 -0.36 -18.79
N THR A 341 10.73 -0.18 -19.68
CA THR A 341 11.07 -1.16 -20.74
C THR A 341 12.44 -1.79 -20.58
N GLY A 342 13.33 -1.17 -19.80
CA GLY A 342 14.70 -1.63 -19.62
C GLY A 342 14.84 -2.81 -18.66
N ALA A 343 15.81 -3.69 -18.96
CA ALA A 343 16.25 -4.70 -18.01
C ALA A 343 16.98 -4.06 -16.82
N ARG A 344 16.43 -4.29 -15.62
CA ARG A 344 16.82 -3.70 -14.34
C ARG A 344 16.60 -4.69 -13.21
N CYS A 345 16.81 -4.27 -11.97
CA CYS A 345 16.78 -5.16 -10.80
C CYS A 345 17.76 -6.33 -10.93
N ARG A 346 18.88 -6.15 -11.65
CA ARG A 346 19.84 -7.21 -11.92
C ARG A 346 20.79 -7.39 -10.75
N THR A 347 21.52 -8.50 -10.73
CA THR A 347 22.58 -8.74 -9.73
C THR A 347 23.69 -7.68 -9.73
N THR A 348 23.88 -6.96 -10.84
CA THR A 348 24.84 -5.84 -10.96
C THR A 348 24.26 -4.49 -10.56
N ASP A 349 22.96 -4.40 -10.34
CA ASP A 349 22.28 -3.15 -9.97
C ASP A 349 22.30 -3.01 -8.45
N GLN A 350 22.82 -1.88 -7.95
CA GLN A 350 22.88 -1.63 -6.51
C GLN A 350 21.46 -1.53 -5.89
N PRO A 351 21.32 -1.81 -4.58
CA PRO A 351 20.03 -1.80 -3.90
C PRO A 351 19.29 -0.46 -3.95
N GLN A 352 19.99 0.67 -4.12
CA GLN A 352 19.39 2.01 -4.17
C GLN A 352 19.02 2.51 -5.57
N TRP A 353 19.37 1.80 -6.65
CA TRP A 353 19.04 2.24 -8.02
C TRP A 353 17.70 1.65 -8.46
N GLY A 354 16.74 2.45 -8.93
CA GLY A 354 15.39 1.96 -9.23
C GLY A 354 14.65 1.44 -8.00
N ALA A 355 15.02 1.95 -6.82
CA ALA A 355 14.44 1.56 -5.55
C ALA A 355 13.33 2.51 -5.15
N ASN A 356 12.43 2.06 -4.29
CA ASN A 356 11.57 2.97 -3.56
C ASN A 356 12.39 3.77 -2.55
N ALA A 357 12.07 5.05 -2.36
CA ALA A 357 12.60 5.89 -1.30
C ALA A 357 11.49 6.19 -0.28
N ILE A 358 11.77 5.98 1.00
CA ILE A 358 10.82 6.17 2.09
C ILE A 358 11.22 7.41 2.88
N PHE A 359 10.25 8.29 3.11
CA PHE A 359 10.42 9.52 3.87
C PHE A 359 9.43 9.55 5.04
N ASP A 360 9.91 9.99 6.20
CA ASP A 360 9.03 10.44 7.28
C ASP A 360 8.60 11.88 7.02
N ILE A 361 7.35 12.22 7.34
CA ILE A 361 6.79 13.56 7.24
C ILE A 361 6.73 14.17 8.63
N VAL A 362 7.62 15.13 8.89
CA VAL A 362 7.75 15.83 10.16
C VAL A 362 7.55 17.32 9.91
N ASP A 363 6.57 17.92 10.57
CA ASP A 363 6.20 19.33 10.38
C ASP A 363 5.93 19.70 8.91
N ARG A 364 5.21 18.80 8.21
CA ARG A 364 4.90 18.89 6.77
C ARG A 364 6.16 18.92 5.87
N LYS A 365 7.29 18.38 6.35
CA LYS A 365 8.53 18.23 5.57
C LYS A 365 8.98 16.78 5.50
N MET A 366 9.44 16.38 4.34
CA MET A 366 9.96 15.05 4.06
C MET A 366 11.38 14.90 4.61
N ARG A 367 11.61 13.81 5.34
CA ARG A 367 12.91 13.40 5.90
C ARG A 367 13.21 12.01 5.42
N PHE A 368 14.25 11.87 4.60
CA PHE A 368 14.66 10.58 4.07
C PHE A 368 14.95 9.60 5.21
N ALA A 369 14.36 8.41 5.14
CA ALA A 369 14.52 7.36 6.14
C ALA A 369 15.34 6.18 5.59
N SER A 370 14.91 5.60 4.46
CA SER A 370 15.58 4.44 3.86
C SER A 370 15.17 4.19 2.41
N TYR A 371 15.81 3.19 1.79
CA TYR A 371 15.38 2.64 0.50
C TYR A 371 14.78 1.24 0.68
N TYR A 372 13.89 0.88 -0.23
CA TYR A 372 13.46 -0.51 -0.42
C TYR A 372 13.52 -0.88 -1.90
N LYS A 373 14.10 -2.03 -2.20
CA LYS A 373 14.08 -2.63 -3.53
C LYS A 373 13.72 -4.10 -3.41
N LEU A 374 12.98 -4.61 -4.39
CA LEU A 374 12.63 -6.02 -4.44
C LEU A 374 13.91 -6.89 -4.30
N PRO A 375 13.93 -7.90 -3.42
CA PRO A 375 15.18 -8.57 -3.02
C PRO A 375 15.67 -9.62 -4.02
N VAL A 376 14.85 -10.00 -5.01
CA VAL A 376 15.20 -10.98 -6.04
C VAL A 376 15.85 -10.32 -7.26
N PRO A 377 16.96 -10.84 -7.79
CA PRO A 377 17.51 -10.33 -9.05
C PRO A 377 16.72 -10.81 -10.27
N GLN A 378 16.53 -9.93 -11.24
CA GLN A 378 15.88 -10.20 -12.53
C GLN A 378 16.91 -10.36 -13.66
N THR A 379 16.49 -11.00 -14.76
CA THR A 379 17.34 -11.30 -15.93
C THR A 379 17.40 -10.15 -16.94
N LEU A 380 18.11 -10.36 -18.06
CA LEU A 380 18.14 -9.40 -19.17
C LEU A 380 16.90 -9.47 -20.07
N GLN A 381 16.01 -10.46 -19.85
CA GLN A 381 14.77 -10.65 -20.58
C GLN A 381 13.56 -10.01 -19.87
N GLU A 382 13.76 -9.45 -18.68
CA GLU A 382 12.70 -8.91 -17.83
C GLU A 382 12.83 -7.40 -17.70
N ASN A 383 11.78 -6.65 -18.07
CA ASN A 383 11.67 -5.25 -17.66
C ASN A 383 11.27 -5.20 -16.18
N CYS A 384 11.99 -4.40 -15.38
CA CYS A 384 11.76 -4.36 -13.94
C CYS A 384 11.80 -2.94 -13.42
N VAL A 385 10.68 -2.47 -12.89
CA VAL A 385 10.50 -1.12 -12.37
C VAL A 385 9.49 -1.19 -11.23
N ALA A 386 9.70 -0.38 -10.19
CA ALA A 386 8.71 -0.16 -9.14
C ALA A 386 7.49 0.57 -9.71
N HIS A 387 6.31 -0.02 -9.59
CA HIS A 387 5.06 0.58 -10.05
C HIS A 387 4.04 0.67 -8.90
N ASN A 388 2.85 1.19 -9.20
CA ASN A 388 1.81 1.52 -8.23
C ASN A 388 1.50 0.41 -7.22
N GLY A 389 1.13 0.83 -6.02
CA GLY A 389 0.69 -0.04 -4.94
C GLY A 389 -0.36 0.60 -4.05
N SER A 390 -0.91 -0.20 -3.13
CA SER A 390 -1.92 0.26 -2.17
C SER A 390 -1.71 -0.35 -0.79
N LEU A 391 -2.23 0.31 0.24
CA LEU A 391 -2.15 -0.20 1.60
C LEU A 391 -3.07 -1.40 1.79
N ILE A 392 -2.56 -2.45 2.44
CA ILE A 392 -3.39 -3.50 3.04
C ILE A 392 -3.79 -3.01 4.44
N PRO A 393 -5.10 -2.93 4.77
CA PRO A 393 -5.58 -2.32 6.00
C PRO A 393 -5.41 -3.23 7.23
N VAL A 394 -4.18 -3.63 7.54
CA VAL A 394 -3.85 -4.33 8.78
C VAL A 394 -3.73 -3.31 9.92
N PRO A 395 -4.48 -3.47 11.04
CA PRO A 395 -4.44 -2.50 12.14
C PRO A 395 -3.02 -2.24 12.64
N GLY A 396 -2.62 -0.96 12.66
CA GLY A 396 -1.35 -0.51 13.22
C GLY A 396 -0.10 -0.86 12.40
N ARG A 397 -0.27 -1.30 11.15
CA ARG A 397 0.84 -1.60 10.24
C ARG A 397 0.67 -0.86 8.92
N ASP A 398 1.80 -0.48 8.35
CA ASP A 398 1.87 0.08 7.01
C ASP A 398 2.42 -1.00 6.07
N ILE A 399 1.52 -1.72 5.39
CA ILE A 399 1.85 -2.79 4.45
C ILE A 399 1.38 -2.36 3.06
N LEU A 400 2.29 -2.28 2.10
CA LEU A 400 2.00 -1.95 0.71
C LEU A 400 1.95 -3.25 -0.12
N ALA A 401 0.85 -3.51 -0.80
CA ALA A 401 0.85 -4.41 -1.96
C ALA A 401 1.32 -3.59 -3.17
N GLN A 402 2.44 -3.96 -3.77
CA GLN A 402 3.07 -3.17 -4.83
C GLN A 402 3.46 -4.04 -6.02
N ALA A 403 3.23 -3.51 -7.22
CA ALA A 403 3.68 -4.12 -8.46
C ALA A 403 5.13 -3.73 -8.82
N TRP A 404 5.82 -4.66 -9.47
CA TRP A 404 7.19 -4.50 -9.94
C TRP A 404 7.36 -4.99 -11.40
N TYR A 405 6.48 -4.63 -12.34
CA TYR A 405 6.52 -5.15 -13.72
C TYR A 405 6.83 -6.66 -13.75
N GLN A 406 7.81 -7.14 -14.52
CA GLN A 406 8.13 -8.58 -14.56
C GLN A 406 8.81 -9.11 -13.30
N GLY A 407 9.16 -8.25 -12.32
CA GLY A 407 9.56 -8.68 -10.97
C GLY A 407 8.39 -9.02 -10.04
N GLY A 408 7.16 -8.98 -10.55
CA GLY A 408 5.98 -9.53 -9.87
C GLY A 408 5.30 -8.55 -8.91
N ILE A 409 4.74 -9.09 -7.83
CA ILE A 409 4.09 -8.36 -6.74
C ILE A 409 4.91 -8.58 -5.47
N SER A 410 5.15 -7.51 -4.73
CA SER A 410 5.75 -7.54 -3.41
C SER A 410 4.80 -7.00 -2.35
N LEU A 411 4.68 -7.71 -1.23
CA LEU A 411 4.06 -7.20 -0.01
C LEU A 411 5.16 -6.59 0.86
N LEU A 412 5.22 -5.27 0.89
CA LEU A 412 6.23 -4.49 1.60
C LEU A 412 5.68 -4.01 2.95
N ASP A 413 6.28 -4.45 4.06
CA ASP A 413 6.04 -3.87 5.37
C ASP A 413 7.03 -2.72 5.61
N PHE A 414 6.50 -1.49 5.70
CA PHE A 414 7.25 -0.27 5.99
C PHE A 414 6.73 0.42 7.26
N THR A 415 6.16 -0.36 8.18
CA THR A 415 5.74 0.11 9.51
C THR A 415 6.90 0.76 10.25
N ASP A 416 8.12 0.24 10.08
CA ASP A 416 9.37 0.93 10.42
C ASP A 416 9.98 1.50 9.14
N SER A 417 9.95 2.83 8.99
CA SER A 417 10.47 3.53 7.81
C SER A 417 11.98 3.41 7.66
N ALA A 418 12.71 3.03 8.71
CA ALA A 418 14.15 2.80 8.65
C ALA A 418 14.51 1.37 8.22
N ASN A 419 13.60 0.40 8.39
CA ASN A 419 13.85 -1.02 8.15
C ASN A 419 12.70 -1.69 7.37
N PRO A 420 12.40 -1.22 6.14
CA PRO A 420 11.38 -1.83 5.30
C PRO A 420 11.76 -3.27 4.90
N ARG A 421 10.77 -4.15 4.76
CA ARG A 421 11.01 -5.56 4.40
C ARG A 421 9.89 -6.18 3.58
N GLU A 422 10.27 -7.08 2.67
CA GLU A 422 9.30 -7.95 1.99
C GLU A 422 8.74 -8.98 2.97
N ILE A 423 7.42 -9.14 2.98
CA ILE A 423 6.69 -10.11 3.81
C ILE A 423 5.85 -11.08 2.98
N GLY A 424 5.89 -11.00 1.66
CA GLY A 424 5.17 -11.87 0.74
C GLY A 424 5.41 -11.44 -0.70
N TYR A 425 5.22 -12.34 -1.65
CA TYR A 425 5.39 -12.06 -3.07
C TYR A 425 4.62 -13.02 -3.95
N PHE A 426 4.42 -12.61 -5.19
CA PHE A 426 4.07 -13.47 -6.32
C PHE A 426 4.88 -13.05 -7.53
N ASP A 427 5.49 -13.99 -8.23
CA ASP A 427 6.30 -13.69 -9.41
C ASP A 427 6.11 -14.75 -10.51
N ARG A 428 6.28 -14.36 -11.76
CA ARG A 428 6.27 -15.24 -12.95
C ARG A 428 7.57 -15.06 -13.72
N GLY A 429 8.05 -16.12 -14.33
CA GLY A 429 9.18 -16.04 -15.25
C GLY A 429 8.92 -15.09 -16.44
N PRO A 430 9.97 -14.79 -17.22
CA PRO A 430 9.92 -13.83 -18.31
C PRO A 430 8.82 -14.15 -19.32
N ILE A 431 8.28 -13.13 -19.98
CA ILE A 431 7.33 -13.33 -21.10
C ILE A 431 7.99 -14.12 -22.25
N SER A 432 9.26 -13.86 -22.53
CA SER A 432 10.02 -14.53 -23.59
C SER A 432 11.37 -15.04 -23.09
N PRO A 433 11.78 -16.27 -23.46
CA PRO A 433 13.08 -16.83 -23.04
C PRO A 433 14.28 -16.18 -23.74
N THR A 434 14.08 -15.46 -24.85
CA THR A 434 15.17 -15.02 -25.73
C THR A 434 15.26 -13.51 -25.91
N SER A 435 14.23 -12.76 -25.54
CA SER A 435 14.15 -11.32 -25.78
C SER A 435 13.37 -10.62 -24.69
N ILE A 436 13.70 -9.38 -24.39
CA ILE A 436 12.85 -8.54 -23.56
C ILE A 436 11.54 -8.22 -24.27
N MET A 437 10.43 -8.37 -23.57
CA MET A 437 9.09 -7.96 -23.99
C MET A 437 8.45 -7.21 -22.83
N LEU A 438 7.67 -6.18 -23.11
CA LEU A 438 6.91 -5.49 -22.08
C LEU A 438 5.92 -6.48 -21.43
N GLY A 439 5.95 -6.58 -20.10
CA GLY A 439 5.07 -7.46 -19.35
C GLY A 439 5.16 -7.23 -17.85
N GLY A 440 4.49 -8.11 -17.11
CA GLY A 440 4.42 -8.05 -15.65
C GLY A 440 3.31 -7.14 -15.15
N PHE A 441 3.23 -6.94 -13.84
CA PHE A 441 2.13 -6.20 -13.22
C PHE A 441 2.32 -4.70 -13.35
N TRP A 442 1.36 -4.01 -13.98
CA TRP A 442 1.26 -2.55 -13.93
C TRP A 442 0.87 -2.08 -12.54
N SER A 443 -0.12 -2.72 -11.93
CA SER A 443 -0.55 -2.39 -10.57
C SER A 443 -1.03 -3.61 -9.80
N ALA A 444 -0.94 -3.52 -8.47
CA ALA A 444 -1.38 -4.54 -7.54
C ALA A 444 -2.05 -3.89 -6.33
N TYR A 445 -3.37 -4.02 -6.21
CA TYR A 445 -4.15 -3.31 -5.18
C TYR A 445 -4.94 -4.23 -4.27
N TRP A 446 -4.99 -3.87 -2.98
CA TRP A 446 -5.91 -4.49 -2.05
C TRP A 446 -7.30 -3.89 -2.25
N TYR A 447 -8.31 -4.75 -2.37
CA TYR A 447 -9.71 -4.34 -2.35
C TYR A 447 -10.55 -5.42 -1.69
N ASN A 448 -11.29 -5.04 -0.63
CA ASN A 448 -12.35 -5.87 -0.05
C ASN A 448 -11.95 -7.32 0.26
N GLY A 449 -10.71 -7.49 0.73
CA GLY A 449 -10.20 -8.74 1.29
C GLY A 449 -9.26 -9.55 0.40
N GLN A 450 -9.03 -9.09 -0.84
CA GLN A 450 -8.11 -9.71 -1.80
C GLN A 450 -7.12 -8.68 -2.36
N VAL A 451 -6.06 -9.16 -2.99
CA VAL A 451 -5.16 -8.34 -3.81
C VAL A 451 -5.46 -8.64 -5.28
N TYR A 452 -5.59 -7.63 -6.11
CA TYR A 452 -5.90 -7.74 -7.54
C TYR A 452 -4.77 -7.13 -8.34
N GLY A 453 -4.35 -7.79 -9.42
CA GLY A 453 -3.26 -7.34 -10.27
C GLY A 453 -3.70 -7.14 -11.72
N SER A 454 -3.39 -5.96 -12.28
CA SER A 454 -3.43 -5.73 -13.73
C SER A 454 -2.06 -6.05 -14.32
N GLU A 455 -2.00 -7.06 -15.18
CA GLU A 455 -0.78 -7.53 -15.85
C GLU A 455 -0.79 -7.08 -17.31
N ILE A 456 0.28 -6.41 -17.73
CA ILE A 456 0.39 -5.68 -19.00
C ILE A 456 0.13 -6.57 -20.22
N ALA A 457 0.68 -7.78 -20.21
CA ALA A 457 0.71 -8.72 -21.34
C ALA A 457 -0.27 -9.89 -21.18
N ARG A 458 -0.57 -10.30 -19.95
CA ARG A 458 -1.32 -11.53 -19.61
C ARG A 458 -2.79 -11.22 -19.32
N GLY A 459 -3.09 -10.23 -18.47
CA GLY A 459 -4.47 -9.86 -18.14
C GLY A 459 -4.68 -9.59 -16.65
N PHE A 460 -5.69 -10.22 -16.05
CA PHE A 460 -6.15 -9.90 -14.71
C PHE A 460 -5.95 -11.06 -13.74
N ASP A 461 -5.32 -10.78 -12.60
CA ASP A 461 -5.12 -11.76 -11.53
C ASP A 461 -5.82 -11.36 -10.23
N VAL A 462 -6.25 -12.38 -9.50
CA VAL A 462 -6.81 -12.25 -8.15
C VAL A 462 -6.00 -13.09 -7.18
N PHE A 463 -5.61 -12.50 -6.06
CA PHE A 463 -4.78 -13.11 -5.04
C PHE A 463 -5.43 -13.09 -3.65
N GLY A 464 -5.30 -14.21 -2.94
CA GLY A 464 -5.61 -14.32 -1.52
C GLY A 464 -4.36 -14.15 -0.66
N LEU A 465 -4.50 -13.45 0.47
CA LEU A 465 -3.47 -13.41 1.50
C LEU A 465 -3.42 -14.74 2.28
N LYS A 466 -2.22 -15.28 2.49
CA LYS A 466 -1.98 -16.50 3.27
C LYS A 466 -1.36 -16.18 4.64
N PRO A 467 -1.86 -16.80 5.73
CA PRO A 467 -1.23 -16.67 7.04
C PRO A 467 0.22 -17.12 7.04
N SER A 468 1.07 -16.37 7.74
CA SER A 468 2.50 -16.63 7.85
C SER A 468 3.06 -16.12 9.17
N LYS A 469 4.37 -16.30 9.37
CA LYS A 469 5.08 -15.71 10.52
C LYS A 469 5.06 -14.17 10.50
N ASP A 470 4.86 -13.55 9.34
CA ASP A 470 4.91 -12.10 9.16
C ASP A 470 3.52 -11.46 9.03
N LEU A 471 2.50 -12.27 8.72
CA LEU A 471 1.11 -11.83 8.57
C LEU A 471 0.18 -12.93 9.10
N SER A 472 -0.35 -12.76 10.31
CA SER A 472 -1.17 -13.77 10.98
C SER A 472 -2.57 -13.89 10.37
N ALA A 473 -3.26 -15.01 10.65
CA ALA A 473 -4.65 -15.19 10.25
C ALA A 473 -5.59 -14.12 10.83
N ALA A 474 -5.32 -13.65 12.05
CA ALA A 474 -6.09 -12.58 12.68
C ALA A 474 -5.86 -11.21 12.02
N GLU A 475 -4.63 -10.91 11.58
CA GLU A 475 -4.34 -9.70 10.80
C GLU A 475 -5.06 -9.71 9.45
N ILE A 476 -5.07 -10.84 8.76
CA ILE A 476 -5.80 -11.01 7.49
C ILE A 476 -7.31 -10.86 7.74
N ALA A 477 -7.85 -11.45 8.81
CA ALA A 477 -9.25 -11.30 9.18
C ALA A 477 -9.60 -9.84 9.49
N ALA A 478 -8.78 -9.13 10.27
CA ALA A 478 -8.98 -7.73 10.61
C ALA A 478 -8.92 -6.82 9.37
N ALA A 479 -8.01 -7.09 8.42
CA ALA A 479 -7.97 -6.38 7.16
C ALA A 479 -9.25 -6.61 6.32
N ARG A 480 -9.79 -7.83 6.32
CA ARG A 480 -11.04 -8.17 5.62
C ARG A 480 -12.31 -7.56 6.22
N GLU A 481 -12.26 -7.12 7.47
CA GLU A 481 -13.37 -6.36 8.09
C GLU A 481 -13.49 -4.94 7.51
N VAL A 482 -12.39 -4.40 6.98
CA VAL A 482 -12.44 -3.14 6.23
C VAL A 482 -13.10 -3.42 4.88
N ARG A 483 -14.13 -2.65 4.57
CA ARG A 483 -14.85 -2.70 3.30
C ARG A 483 -14.92 -1.30 2.72
N LEU A 484 -14.49 -1.18 1.47
CA LEU A 484 -14.51 0.05 0.71
C LEU A 484 -15.65 -0.03 -0.32
N PRO A 485 -16.50 1.00 -0.44
CA PRO A 485 -17.51 1.05 -1.49
C PRO A 485 -16.88 1.29 -2.88
N GLU A 486 -15.76 2.02 -2.91
CA GLU A 486 -14.96 2.30 -4.10
C GLU A 486 -13.48 2.43 -3.69
N PHE A 487 -12.57 2.24 -4.64
CA PHE A 487 -11.13 2.40 -4.42
C PHE A 487 -10.43 2.90 -5.69
N ASN A 488 -9.60 3.93 -5.53
CA ASN A 488 -8.65 4.41 -6.53
C ASN A 488 -7.30 4.61 -5.84
N ALA A 489 -6.21 4.05 -6.36
CA ALA A 489 -4.94 4.01 -5.64
C ALA A 489 -4.35 5.41 -5.33
N GLN A 490 -4.55 6.35 -6.24
CA GLN A 490 -4.11 7.73 -6.11
C GLN A 490 -5.08 8.62 -5.31
N HIS A 491 -6.21 8.07 -4.84
CA HIS A 491 -7.16 8.72 -3.93
C HIS A 491 -7.20 7.98 -2.60
N GLN A 492 -6.41 8.42 -1.62
CA GLN A 492 -6.33 7.77 -0.32
C GLN A 492 -7.37 8.33 0.66
N THR A 493 -7.98 7.41 1.39
CA THR A 493 -8.87 7.68 2.52
C THR A 493 -8.32 7.05 3.78
N ARG A 494 -8.73 7.57 4.94
CA ARG A 494 -8.25 7.03 6.21
C ARG A 494 -8.93 5.72 6.52
N THR A 495 -8.13 4.67 6.61
CA THR A 495 -8.62 3.41 7.15
C THR A 495 -8.79 3.53 8.66
N THR A 496 -9.98 3.19 9.13
CA THR A 496 -10.31 2.99 10.55
C THR A 496 -10.86 1.59 10.76
N TRP A 497 -10.72 1.07 11.98
CA TRP A 497 -11.17 -0.27 12.32
C TRP A 497 -12.18 -0.21 13.44
N THR A 498 -13.33 -0.86 13.24
CA THR A 498 -14.26 -1.11 14.34
C THR A 498 -13.63 -2.14 15.28
N PRO A 499 -13.65 -1.94 16.61
CA PRO A 499 -13.15 -2.94 17.54
C PRO A 499 -13.87 -4.28 17.38
N SER A 500 -13.09 -5.35 17.27
CA SER A 500 -13.55 -6.72 16.98
C SER A 500 -12.59 -7.73 17.60
N PHE A 501 -13.00 -9.00 17.68
CA PHE A 501 -12.07 -10.07 18.09
C PHE A 501 -10.88 -10.20 17.13
N ALA A 502 -11.08 -9.96 15.82
CA ALA A 502 -10.00 -10.02 14.85
C ALA A 502 -8.97 -8.91 15.06
N THR A 503 -9.40 -7.67 15.24
CA THR A 503 -8.50 -6.52 15.51
C THR A 503 -7.77 -6.67 16.85
N ALA A 504 -8.46 -7.17 17.88
CA ALA A 504 -7.87 -7.45 19.18
C ALA A 504 -6.80 -8.56 19.09
N ARG A 505 -7.12 -9.65 18.38
CA ARG A 505 -6.21 -10.78 18.17
C ARG A 505 -5.03 -10.41 17.26
N ALA A 506 -5.24 -9.59 16.23
CA ALA A 506 -4.18 -9.09 15.35
C ALA A 506 -3.10 -8.34 16.16
N ARG A 507 -3.52 -7.46 17.08
CA ARG A 507 -2.59 -6.75 17.99
C ARG A 507 -1.86 -7.69 18.93
N PHE A 508 -2.54 -8.72 19.45
CA PHE A 508 -1.88 -9.77 20.23
C PHE A 508 -0.78 -10.46 19.43
N ASP A 509 -1.09 -10.92 18.21
CA ASP A 509 -0.15 -11.66 17.36
C ASP A 509 1.03 -10.77 16.92
N GLN A 510 0.81 -9.48 16.68
CA GLN A 510 1.86 -8.49 16.44
C GLN A 510 2.82 -8.36 17.64
N LEU A 511 2.29 -8.16 18.84
CA LEU A 511 3.11 -8.06 20.04
C LEU A 511 3.82 -9.39 20.34
N ALA A 512 3.18 -10.54 20.08
CA ALA A 512 3.77 -11.85 20.26
C ALA A 512 4.97 -12.13 19.32
N ARG A 513 5.11 -11.42 18.20
CA ARG A 513 6.34 -11.50 17.39
C ARG A 513 7.54 -10.81 18.03
N THR A 514 7.29 -9.97 19.04
CA THR A 514 8.33 -9.23 19.78
C THR A 514 8.68 -9.88 21.13
N CYS A 515 8.19 -11.09 21.43
CA CYS A 515 8.49 -11.80 22.68
C CYS A 515 10.00 -11.88 22.92
N THR A 516 10.47 -11.29 24.01
CA THR A 516 11.86 -11.42 24.48
C THR A 516 12.04 -12.65 25.36
N SER A 517 10.96 -13.20 25.89
CA SER A 517 10.95 -14.43 26.70
C SER A 517 9.64 -15.19 26.49
N THR A 518 9.73 -16.51 26.29
CA THR A 518 8.56 -17.38 26.14
C THR A 518 8.58 -18.47 27.19
N VAL A 519 7.48 -18.60 27.94
CA VAL A 519 7.23 -19.70 28.86
C VAL A 519 6.14 -20.57 28.24
N SER A 520 6.50 -21.81 27.89
CA SER A 520 5.58 -22.78 27.27
C SER A 520 5.35 -24.03 28.11
N LYS A 521 5.90 -24.05 29.32
CA LYS A 521 5.85 -25.18 30.25
C LYS A 521 5.50 -24.68 31.66
N ARG A 522 5.70 -25.54 32.66
CA ARG A 522 5.49 -25.19 34.07
C ARG A 522 6.57 -24.22 34.55
N HIS A 523 6.16 -23.13 35.19
CA HIS A 523 6.99 -22.20 35.97
C HIS A 523 6.52 -22.22 37.42
N ASN A 524 7.39 -22.62 38.34
CA ASN A 524 7.08 -22.64 39.78
C ASN A 524 7.72 -21.43 40.47
N GLY A 525 6.94 -20.74 41.28
CA GLY A 525 7.37 -19.53 42.00
C GLY A 525 7.01 -18.23 41.27
N PRO A 526 7.42 -17.08 41.83
CA PRO A 526 7.14 -15.77 41.26
C PRO A 526 7.67 -15.63 39.83
N LEU A 527 6.91 -14.96 38.97
CA LEU A 527 7.33 -14.56 37.63
C LEU A 527 7.34 -13.04 37.53
N THR A 528 8.51 -12.45 37.32
CA THR A 528 8.65 -11.00 37.07
C THR A 528 8.86 -10.78 35.58
N VAL A 529 7.99 -9.98 34.96
CA VAL A 529 8.02 -9.64 33.53
C VAL A 529 8.70 -8.30 33.36
N THR A 530 9.85 -8.26 32.65
CA THR A 530 10.70 -7.07 32.45
C THR A 530 10.83 -6.63 30.99
N GLY A 531 10.47 -7.50 30.04
CA GLY A 531 10.41 -7.20 28.60
C GLY A 531 9.05 -7.62 28.04
N VAL A 532 9.01 -8.21 26.84
CA VAL A 532 7.79 -8.86 26.32
C VAL A 532 7.83 -10.34 26.70
N THR A 533 7.04 -10.73 27.70
CA THR A 533 6.94 -12.14 28.14
C THR A 533 5.66 -12.77 27.63
N CYS A 534 5.83 -13.90 26.94
CA CYS A 534 4.75 -14.65 26.33
C CYS A 534 4.54 -15.98 27.06
N LEU A 535 3.35 -16.18 27.61
CA LEU A 535 2.91 -17.43 28.19
C LEU A 535 2.06 -18.15 27.15
N THR A 536 2.53 -19.29 26.63
CA THR A 536 1.86 -20.01 25.54
C THR A 536 1.65 -21.45 25.96
N GLY A 537 0.42 -21.83 26.35
CA GLY A 537 0.19 -23.15 26.95
C GLY A 537 0.84 -23.32 28.33
N ALA A 538 1.17 -22.22 29.02
CA ALA A 538 2.00 -22.26 30.22
C ALA A 538 1.22 -22.62 31.47
N THR A 539 1.91 -23.17 32.48
CA THR A 539 1.37 -23.29 33.84
C THR A 539 2.26 -22.54 34.82
N VAL A 540 1.81 -21.40 35.32
CA VAL A 540 2.56 -20.60 36.30
C VAL A 540 1.98 -20.84 37.69
N SER A 541 2.78 -21.30 38.65
CA SER A 541 2.39 -21.51 40.05
C SER A 541 3.09 -20.49 40.95
N GLY A 542 2.50 -19.30 41.05
CA GLY A 542 3.06 -18.17 41.78
C GLY A 542 2.54 -16.83 41.25
N PRO A 543 2.87 -15.71 41.92
CA PRO A 543 2.47 -14.38 41.48
C PRO A 543 3.17 -13.98 40.18
N VAL A 544 2.45 -13.31 39.28
CA VAL A 544 2.99 -12.69 38.06
C VAL A 544 2.98 -11.17 38.22
N THR A 545 4.15 -10.55 38.12
CA THR A 545 4.32 -9.10 38.25
C THR A 545 4.89 -8.50 36.97
N VAL A 546 4.14 -7.62 36.32
CA VAL A 546 4.55 -6.89 35.13
C VAL A 546 5.16 -5.55 35.52
N ARG A 547 6.46 -5.38 35.21
CA ARG A 547 7.19 -4.16 35.51
C ARG A 547 6.78 -3.02 34.56
N PRO A 548 7.04 -1.75 34.95
CA PRO A 548 6.81 -0.61 34.06
C PRO A 548 7.49 -0.80 32.70
N GLY A 549 6.77 -0.49 31.61
CA GLY A 549 7.23 -0.64 30.23
C GLY A 549 7.25 -2.08 29.70
N ALA A 550 7.06 -3.10 30.55
CA ALA A 550 7.04 -4.49 30.13
C ALA A 550 5.66 -4.91 29.59
N SER A 551 5.61 -6.02 28.86
CA SER A 551 4.38 -6.59 28.29
C SER A 551 4.19 -8.03 28.70
N LEU A 552 2.99 -8.38 29.15
CA LEU A 552 2.58 -9.77 29.42
C LEU A 552 1.53 -10.19 28.38
N LEU A 553 1.82 -11.26 27.63
CA LEU A 553 0.89 -11.87 26.68
C LEU A 553 0.65 -13.31 27.11
N ALA A 554 -0.54 -13.65 27.59
CA ALA A 554 -0.90 -15.01 27.98
C ALA A 554 -1.94 -15.58 27.01
N LEU A 555 -1.65 -16.76 26.46
CA LEU A 555 -2.51 -17.53 25.59
C LEU A 555 -2.55 -18.98 26.07
N ASP A 556 -3.74 -19.57 26.18
CA ASP A 556 -3.91 -20.97 26.60
C ASP A 556 -3.21 -21.31 27.91
N SER A 557 -3.11 -20.36 28.83
CA SER A 557 -2.23 -20.46 29.99
C SER A 557 -3.00 -20.47 31.31
N SER A 558 -2.48 -21.20 32.30
CA SER A 558 -3.02 -21.26 33.66
C SER A 558 -2.05 -20.60 34.64
N ILE A 559 -2.51 -19.56 35.32
CA ILE A 559 -1.76 -18.82 36.34
C ILE A 559 -2.43 -19.05 37.70
N SER A 560 -1.72 -19.70 38.62
CA SER A 560 -2.15 -19.92 40.00
C SER A 560 -1.46 -18.92 40.93
N GLY A 561 -2.00 -17.71 40.99
CA GLY A 561 -1.48 -16.58 41.75
C GLY A 561 -2.06 -15.25 41.24
N PRO A 562 -1.77 -14.12 41.92
CA PRO A 562 -2.18 -12.81 41.45
C PRO A 562 -1.43 -12.39 40.18
N VAL A 563 -2.09 -11.66 39.28
CA VAL A 563 -1.46 -10.95 38.15
C VAL A 563 -1.54 -9.45 38.42
N SER A 564 -0.39 -8.81 38.57
CA SER A 564 -0.32 -7.36 38.85
C SER A 564 0.56 -6.66 37.81
N ALA A 565 0.02 -5.64 37.16
CA ALA A 565 0.71 -4.80 36.21
C ALA A 565 0.58 -3.33 36.60
N SER A 566 1.71 -2.61 36.59
CA SER A 566 1.76 -1.18 36.87
C SER A 566 2.60 -0.49 35.80
N ASN A 567 2.01 0.47 35.09
CA ASN A 567 2.64 1.23 34.01
C ASN A 567 3.23 0.33 32.90
N ALA A 568 2.56 -0.80 32.63
CA ALA A 568 2.98 -1.74 31.60
C ALA A 568 2.83 -1.13 30.18
N ALA A 569 3.55 -1.69 29.22
CA ALA A 569 3.33 -1.38 27.81
C ALA A 569 2.06 -2.10 27.31
N ALA A 570 1.92 -3.40 27.56
CA ALA A 570 0.70 -4.15 27.25
C ALA A 570 0.41 -5.28 28.24
N VAL A 571 -0.87 -5.60 28.45
CA VAL A 571 -1.29 -6.78 29.22
C VAL A 571 -2.44 -7.47 28.52
N HIS A 572 -2.19 -8.67 28.00
CA HIS A 572 -3.17 -9.45 27.24
C HIS A 572 -3.32 -10.83 27.87
N LEU A 573 -4.54 -11.20 28.24
CA LEU A 573 -4.93 -12.52 28.72
C LEU A 573 -5.98 -13.06 27.76
N TYR A 574 -5.66 -14.13 27.03
CA TYR A 574 -6.52 -14.78 26.05
C TYR A 574 -6.67 -16.26 26.39
N ARG A 575 -7.90 -16.79 26.39
CA ARG A 575 -8.17 -18.23 26.57
C ARG A 575 -7.39 -18.83 27.75
N SER A 576 -7.36 -18.10 28.86
CA SER A 576 -6.47 -18.37 29.99
C SER A 576 -7.25 -18.43 31.31
N THR A 577 -6.63 -19.03 32.33
CA THR A 577 -7.19 -19.07 33.69
C THR A 577 -6.26 -18.36 34.67
N VAL A 578 -6.80 -17.44 35.47
CA VAL A 578 -6.10 -16.80 36.59
C VAL A 578 -6.79 -17.16 37.90
N ARG A 579 -6.16 -18.01 38.71
CA ARG A 579 -6.62 -18.35 40.07
C ARG A 579 -6.06 -17.36 41.09
N GLY A 580 -6.55 -16.12 41.00
CA GLY A 580 -6.12 -15.00 41.84
C GLY A 580 -6.70 -13.67 41.35
N PRO A 581 -6.42 -12.56 42.03
CA PRO A 581 -6.82 -11.23 41.57
C PRO A 581 -6.00 -10.78 40.35
N VAL A 582 -6.62 -10.00 39.47
CA VAL A 582 -5.98 -9.33 38.32
C VAL A 582 -6.06 -7.82 38.53
N SER A 583 -4.91 -7.13 38.52
CA SER A 583 -4.84 -5.68 38.65
C SER A 583 -3.97 -5.10 37.54
N ILE A 584 -4.56 -4.27 36.67
CA ILE A 584 -3.90 -3.63 35.53
C ILE A 584 -4.03 -2.12 35.67
N THR A 585 -2.94 -1.45 36.03
CA THR A 585 -2.93 -0.01 36.32
C THR A 585 -1.95 0.74 35.42
N GLY A 586 -2.40 1.84 34.80
CA GLY A 586 -1.51 2.77 34.09
C GLY A 586 -0.92 2.25 32.77
N THR A 587 -1.45 1.17 32.20
CA THR A 587 -0.98 0.61 30.92
C THR A 587 -1.17 1.61 29.77
N LYS A 588 -0.16 1.76 28.90
CA LYS A 588 -0.13 2.79 27.84
C LYS A 588 -0.34 2.30 26.41
N GLY A 589 -0.08 1.03 26.12
CA GLY A 589 -0.19 0.49 24.76
C GLY A 589 -1.54 -0.16 24.52
N SER A 590 -1.79 -1.31 25.15
CA SER A 590 -3.07 -2.02 25.01
C SER A 590 -3.35 -2.95 26.20
N THR A 591 -4.61 -3.22 26.47
CA THR A 591 -5.05 -4.15 27.51
C THR A 591 -6.18 -5.01 26.99
N ALA A 592 -6.10 -6.32 27.19
CA ALA A 592 -7.14 -7.25 26.77
C ALA A 592 -7.28 -8.40 27.77
N ILE A 593 -8.51 -8.66 28.19
CA ILE A 593 -8.94 -9.85 28.93
C ILE A 593 -10.06 -10.47 28.10
N VAL A 594 -9.74 -11.55 27.39
CA VAL A 594 -10.62 -12.16 26.40
C VAL A 594 -10.70 -13.66 26.65
N GLU A 595 -11.90 -14.24 26.67
CA GLU A 595 -12.10 -15.67 26.89
C GLU A 595 -11.35 -16.18 28.14
N THR A 596 -11.27 -15.36 29.18
CA THR A 596 -10.40 -15.61 30.34
C THR A 596 -11.23 -15.83 31.61
N GLU A 597 -10.88 -16.86 32.37
CA GLU A 597 -11.48 -17.14 33.67
C GLU A 597 -10.63 -16.58 34.81
N ILE A 598 -11.18 -15.65 35.57
CA ILE A 598 -10.52 -15.03 36.74
C ILE A 598 -11.28 -15.46 38.00
N SER A 599 -10.61 -16.15 38.93
CA SER A 599 -11.22 -16.63 40.18
C SER A 599 -11.29 -15.58 41.29
N GLY A 600 -10.82 -14.36 41.05
CA GLY A 600 -10.81 -13.25 42.01
C GLY A 600 -11.28 -11.93 41.39
N PRO A 601 -11.06 -10.77 42.07
CA PRO A 601 -11.41 -9.47 41.50
C PRO A 601 -10.54 -9.12 40.29
N ALA A 602 -11.12 -8.38 39.34
CA ALA A 602 -10.44 -7.79 38.20
C ALA A 602 -10.56 -6.25 38.27
N VAL A 603 -9.41 -5.56 38.25
CA VAL A 603 -9.36 -4.10 38.37
C VAL A 603 -8.53 -3.50 37.24
N LEU A 604 -9.14 -2.60 36.46
CA LEU A 604 -8.49 -1.83 35.40
C LEU A 604 -8.54 -0.34 35.75
N THR A 605 -7.39 0.25 36.07
CA THR A 605 -7.35 1.63 36.57
C THR A 605 -6.39 2.50 35.78
N SER A 606 -6.85 3.68 35.35
CA SER A 606 -6.01 4.70 34.73
C SER A 606 -5.20 4.23 33.51
N ASN A 607 -5.66 3.21 32.78
CA ASN A 607 -5.02 2.80 31.53
C ASN A 607 -5.25 3.87 30.45
N ARG A 608 -4.21 4.24 29.68
CA ARG A 608 -4.19 5.33 28.69
C ARG A 608 -3.67 4.80 27.37
N THR A 609 -4.51 4.11 26.61
CA THR A 609 -4.11 3.27 25.47
C THR A 609 -4.28 3.97 24.11
N GLY A 610 -4.36 5.30 24.10
CA GLY A 610 -4.47 6.10 22.88
C GLY A 610 -5.79 5.84 22.15
N THR A 611 -5.71 5.38 20.91
CA THR A 611 -6.86 5.02 20.06
C THR A 611 -7.24 3.54 20.14
N VAL A 612 -6.67 2.80 21.09
CA VAL A 612 -6.95 1.39 21.31
C VAL A 612 -7.76 1.24 22.60
N GLU A 613 -8.99 0.76 22.53
CA GLU A 613 -9.82 0.53 23.72
C GLU A 613 -9.25 -0.63 24.55
N PRO A 614 -9.23 -0.52 25.90
CA PRO A 614 -9.05 -1.68 26.76
C PRO A 614 -10.21 -2.68 26.56
N ILE A 615 -9.92 -3.97 26.51
CA ILE A 615 -10.93 -5.00 26.23
C ILE A 615 -11.12 -5.89 27.46
N VAL A 616 -12.39 -6.10 27.83
CA VAL A 616 -12.83 -7.17 28.73
C VAL A 616 -14.03 -7.82 28.06
N ALA A 617 -13.85 -8.97 27.41
CA ALA A 617 -14.85 -9.59 26.55
C ALA A 617 -14.92 -11.10 26.77
N ASP A 618 -16.13 -11.67 26.68
CA ASP A 618 -16.38 -13.12 26.77
C ASP A 618 -15.64 -13.82 27.94
N SER A 619 -15.48 -13.11 29.06
CA SER A 619 -14.65 -13.55 30.18
C SER A 619 -15.49 -13.79 31.43
N THR A 620 -15.03 -14.67 32.30
CA THR A 620 -15.69 -14.95 33.58
C THR A 620 -14.88 -14.37 34.73
N VAL A 621 -15.47 -13.48 35.54
CA VAL A 621 -14.84 -12.90 36.74
C VAL A 621 -15.60 -13.35 37.98
N ARG A 622 -14.99 -14.19 38.82
CA ARG A 622 -15.57 -14.65 40.09
C ARG A 622 -15.18 -13.72 41.25
N GLY A 623 -15.56 -12.45 41.11
CA GLY A 623 -15.32 -11.38 42.08
C GLY A 623 -15.77 -10.04 41.51
N PRO A 624 -15.52 -8.91 42.20
CA PRO A 624 -15.76 -7.58 41.66
C PRO A 624 -15.01 -7.32 40.35
N LEU A 625 -15.68 -6.66 39.39
CA LEU A 625 -15.05 -6.07 38.20
C LEU A 625 -15.16 -4.54 38.31
N SER A 626 -14.03 -3.85 38.44
CA SER A 626 -14.02 -2.39 38.60
C SER A 626 -13.09 -1.73 37.59
N CYS A 627 -13.60 -0.71 36.90
CA CYS A 627 -12.81 0.04 35.94
C CYS A 627 -12.95 1.54 36.18
N THR A 628 -11.83 2.20 36.48
CA THR A 628 -11.87 3.61 36.86
C THR A 628 -10.82 4.42 36.11
N GLY A 629 -11.30 5.50 35.49
CA GLY A 629 -10.45 6.51 34.89
C GLY A 629 -9.58 6.01 33.75
N ASN A 630 -9.94 4.93 33.03
CA ASN A 630 -9.29 4.49 31.79
C ASN A 630 -9.67 5.42 30.62
N SER A 631 -8.81 5.55 29.62
CA SER A 631 -9.07 6.31 28.39
C SER A 631 -8.41 5.61 27.19
N PRO A 632 -9.18 5.06 26.24
CA PRO A 632 -10.66 5.01 26.21
C PRO A 632 -11.25 4.19 27.37
N ALA A 633 -12.58 4.26 27.55
CA ALA A 633 -13.29 3.36 28.47
C ALA A 633 -13.21 1.91 27.95
N PRO A 634 -13.15 0.89 28.84
CA PRO A 634 -13.08 -0.49 28.39
C PRO A 634 -14.37 -0.95 27.68
N ILE A 635 -14.24 -1.88 26.72
CA ILE A 635 -15.34 -2.43 25.90
C ILE A 635 -15.36 -3.97 25.96
N ASN A 636 -16.48 -4.58 25.54
CA ASN A 636 -16.67 -6.04 25.53
C ASN A 636 -16.80 -6.66 24.13
N LEU A 637 -16.54 -5.90 23.07
CA LEU A 637 -16.63 -6.37 21.67
C LEU A 637 -17.99 -7.00 21.30
N GLY A 638 -19.07 -6.64 22.01
CA GLY A 638 -20.40 -7.23 21.82
C GLY A 638 -20.59 -8.61 22.45
N ALA A 639 -19.60 -9.12 23.21
CA ALA A 639 -19.67 -10.39 23.92
C ALA A 639 -19.64 -10.16 25.44
N ALA A 640 -20.78 -10.39 26.08
CA ALA A 640 -20.97 -10.15 27.52
C ALA A 640 -20.01 -10.99 28.39
N ASN A 641 -19.58 -10.40 29.50
CA ASN A 641 -18.80 -11.11 30.49
C ASN A 641 -19.71 -11.75 31.54
N THR A 642 -19.28 -12.84 32.16
CA THR A 642 -19.98 -13.39 33.34
C THR A 642 -19.31 -12.92 34.62
N VAL A 643 -19.89 -11.94 35.31
CA VAL A 643 -19.34 -11.45 36.59
C VAL A 643 -20.14 -11.96 37.79
N ARG A 644 -19.46 -12.57 38.76
CA ARG A 644 -20.03 -12.99 40.05
C ARG A 644 -19.54 -12.08 41.17
N GLY A 645 -20.02 -10.84 41.16
CA GLY A 645 -19.67 -9.77 42.09
C GLY A 645 -20.18 -8.43 41.59
N PRO A 646 -19.99 -7.33 42.35
CA PRO A 646 -20.37 -6.00 41.88
C PRO A 646 -19.52 -5.57 40.69
N VAL A 647 -20.17 -4.93 39.71
CA VAL A 647 -19.53 -4.29 38.55
C VAL A 647 -19.60 -2.79 38.74
N ALA A 648 -18.46 -2.09 38.59
CA ALA A 648 -18.36 -0.68 38.94
C ALA A 648 -17.56 0.17 37.94
N GLY A 649 -17.89 1.46 37.92
CA GLY A 649 -17.23 2.47 37.09
C GLY A 649 -17.50 2.25 35.60
N GLN A 650 -16.46 2.39 34.79
CA GLN A 650 -16.52 2.26 33.33
C GLN A 650 -16.83 0.83 32.84
N CYS A 651 -16.78 -0.17 33.73
CA CYS A 651 -17.09 -1.55 33.36
C CYS A 651 -18.55 -1.95 33.61
N ALA A 652 -19.38 -1.04 34.12
CA ALA A 652 -20.78 -1.32 34.48
C ALA A 652 -21.69 -1.71 33.30
N SER A 653 -21.22 -1.60 32.06
CA SER A 653 -21.94 -2.03 30.85
C SER A 653 -21.30 -3.23 30.16
N LEU A 654 -20.39 -3.95 30.83
CA LEU A 654 -19.61 -5.04 30.24
C LEU A 654 -20.06 -6.44 30.69
N ASP A 655 -20.90 -6.55 31.71
CA ASP A 655 -21.45 -7.82 32.24
C ASP A 655 -22.73 -8.28 31.53
#